data_AF-A6R6A4-F1
#
_entry.id   AF-A6R6A4-F1
#
_cell.length_a   1.000
_cell.length_b   1.000
_cell.length_c   1.000
_cell.angle_alpha   90.00
_cell.angle_beta   90.00
_cell.angle_gamma   90.00
#
_symmetry.space_group_name_H-M   'P 1'
#
loop_
_entity.id
_entity.type
_entity.pdbx_description
1 polymer ?
#
loop_
_entity_poly.entity_id
_entity_poly.type
_entity_poly.pdbx_seq_one_letter_code
_entity_poly.pdbx_strand_id
1 'polypeptide(L)'
;MKPPVSPSRNAIRNKSRPQSQSPTPPSANEFRKIKAQLSSAKALAAAEDEEEAQNAAAAAVRRITQGAPMGEEGTGAAGHAASEERLMDSAKERDARRNKLKESVFKIEHAGVLGVLGVDFYAGSNFAGTAIDEDNMIAQLHSAGKRVVHLGDDTWQSLFPDLFEANLSRPYESFNVRDLHTVDNGVIEHLFPLLHAENATKWDVIVGHFLGVDHAGHRYGPNHAAMAAKLQQMDRVIRDVMRSIDESTLLVVMGDHGMDGKGDHGGESDDEVEAALWMYSKRTGVFGRTNDMILEPPRTAKERPIPQIDLVPTLALLLGIPIPFNNLGSPIEEAFSAAGGRDLTNLVRVNRLASAQIKRYQHAYALARGADETHPSGPLGIWSRAEEDWNSMSQHPHPRRGSDRDRLILGAYKSYREYQRDTLHLCKSLWTRFDIPSMIQGILISFAGLILLLCYARGIRGDRTDLSFPTLRRIGVGSGIGVMGGMILTGMRIVQLSRVEGLVFGIAVGGICAALSTVLWVPKRIVSPMANSLWAWLAIIFTVLQSIGFSSNSFTIWEDEILLFFLTTFGVVAALSSLRQKNTEARVLGFYHSIVFVVLGRIASFSRLCREEQMPLCVSTYYASSTSSTSAWWHLLILFLLALVLPSVIRSYYQGSKSYEGSAVFWIGIAFRTGLFIVAAFWTLDAADDGDWFPALPKSIVKTTRVTLAQVVLAIAFAAGTTTFGWAKPCVSISMTPNTDTNVNSPVAPALQPPPSKTIVTILGYANVHGTRYSLLLINFALAIILLQKPMGGGAIGLQTWQIFSLLEILDTNGLTTSNCAIGPVVLGLLGSFHFFTTGHQATLSSIQWKIAFVPLTTVKYPWSPLIITLNTFGAQILSAVAVPLTVLWKRPIDARSGPLSQSSSTQARLQPQPASPTAPRPSPKNGMSRLLSDVAQAATTHILYYATINLATTMWVGLLRRHLMLYRIFNPRFMMGALVLAVVDVVVLFVSVVGVRWNTVSVAEVFGWS
;
A
#
# COMPACT_ATOMS: atom_id res chain seq x y z
N MET A 1 67.68 63.88 -25.54
CA MET A 1 66.61 64.90 -25.59
C MET A 1 65.47 64.48 -24.66
N LYS A 2 64.86 65.44 -23.97
CA LYS A 2 63.78 65.31 -22.96
C LYS A 2 62.42 64.83 -23.57
N PRO A 3 61.41 64.45 -22.73
CA PRO A 3 60.30 63.46 -22.94
C PRO A 3 58.96 64.14 -23.37
N PRO A 4 57.69 63.68 -23.13
CA PRO A 4 57.09 62.51 -22.40
C PRO A 4 55.92 61.79 -23.17
N VAL A 5 55.11 60.81 -22.71
CA VAL A 5 54.59 60.33 -21.42
C VAL A 5 54.30 58.81 -21.59
N SER A 6 55.14 57.89 -21.09
CA SER A 6 55.11 57.12 -19.82
C SER A 6 54.13 55.92 -19.76
N PRO A 7 54.57 54.75 -19.22
CA PRO A 7 54.57 53.52 -20.02
C PRO A 7 53.91 52.28 -19.39
N SER A 8 54.06 51.20 -20.16
CA SER A 8 53.50 49.85 -20.16
C SER A 8 53.83 48.90 -19.00
N ARG A 9 52.97 47.87 -18.90
CA ARG A 9 53.21 46.41 -18.70
C ARG A 9 54.48 45.98 -17.94
N ASN A 10 54.31 45.26 -16.83
CA ASN A 10 54.32 43.77 -16.72
C ASN A 10 54.45 43.34 -15.24
N ALA A 11 54.16 42.05 -14.99
CA ALA A 11 54.31 41.29 -13.73
C ALA A 11 53.19 41.48 -12.69
N ILE A 12 52.25 40.53 -12.53
CA ILE A 12 52.37 39.17 -11.95
C ILE A 12 52.72 39.19 -10.46
N ARG A 13 51.79 38.62 -9.68
CA ARG A 13 51.87 37.97 -8.35
C ARG A 13 51.32 38.71 -7.11
N ASN A 14 50.35 38.01 -6.52
CA ASN A 14 49.90 37.95 -5.12
C ASN A 14 49.12 39.12 -4.49
N LYS A 15 47.81 38.91 -4.32
CA LYS A 15 47.11 39.16 -3.05
C LYS A 15 46.08 38.06 -2.74
N SER A 16 46.40 37.31 -1.68
CA SER A 16 45.53 36.78 -0.62
C SER A 16 44.00 36.59 -0.86
N ARG A 17 43.60 35.32 -0.73
CA ARG A 17 42.25 34.76 -0.46
C ARG A 17 41.56 35.43 0.75
N PRO A 18 40.20 35.42 0.80
CA PRO A 18 39.56 34.33 1.56
C PRO A 18 38.28 33.73 0.94
N GLN A 19 38.09 32.45 1.27
CA GLN A 19 36.85 31.68 1.49
C GLN A 19 35.70 31.73 0.47
N SER A 20 35.49 30.58 -0.18
CA SER A 20 34.29 30.16 -0.89
C SER A 20 33.15 29.86 0.08
N GLN A 21 32.04 30.60 -0.02
CA GLN A 21 30.75 30.19 0.53
C GLN A 21 30.07 29.20 -0.43
N SER A 22 29.56 28.11 0.16
CA SER A 22 28.68 27.10 -0.42
C SER A 22 27.39 27.70 -1.02
N PRO A 23 26.70 27.03 -1.96
CA PRO A 23 25.35 27.43 -2.35
C PRO A 23 24.44 27.29 -1.12
N THR A 24 24.01 28.43 -0.58
CA THR A 24 23.01 28.49 0.50
C THR A 24 21.65 28.03 -0.03
N PRO A 25 20.83 27.36 0.80
CA PRO A 25 19.44 27.04 0.46
C PRO A 25 18.66 28.34 0.17
N PRO A 26 17.59 28.27 -0.64
CA PRO A 26 16.84 29.46 -1.04
C PRO A 26 16.43 30.25 0.21
N SER A 27 16.76 31.54 0.23
CA SER A 27 16.46 32.39 1.38
C SER A 27 14.95 32.48 1.60
N ALA A 28 14.53 32.66 2.84
CA ALA A 28 13.13 32.86 3.21
C ALA A 28 12.41 33.97 2.40
N ASN A 29 13.15 34.85 1.72
CA ASN A 29 12.64 35.87 0.80
C ASN A 29 12.17 35.32 -0.56
N GLU A 30 12.76 34.24 -1.10
CA GLU A 30 12.26 33.58 -2.33
C GLU A 30 10.99 32.77 -2.06
N PHE A 31 10.93 32.10 -0.91
CA PHE A 31 9.71 31.41 -0.47
C PHE A 31 8.58 32.40 -0.16
N ARG A 32 8.90 33.59 0.38
CA ARG A 32 7.95 34.71 0.49
C ARG A 32 7.50 35.24 -0.87
N LYS A 33 8.38 35.35 -1.87
CA LYS A 33 8.00 35.78 -3.22
C LYS A 33 7.07 34.77 -3.89
N ILE A 34 7.33 33.47 -3.76
CA ILE A 34 6.46 32.42 -4.31
C ILE A 34 5.12 32.36 -3.56
N LYS A 35 5.14 32.49 -2.23
CA LYS A 35 3.91 32.57 -1.42
C LYS A 35 3.10 33.85 -1.70
N ALA A 36 3.77 34.97 -1.99
CA ALA A 36 3.16 36.22 -2.39
C ALA A 36 2.59 36.17 -3.83
N GLN A 37 3.23 35.44 -4.75
CA GLN A 37 2.71 35.18 -6.09
C GLN A 37 1.50 34.24 -6.05
N LEU A 38 1.53 33.21 -5.18
CA LEU A 38 0.40 32.30 -4.97
C LEU A 38 -0.76 32.98 -4.22
N SER A 39 -0.48 33.86 -3.26
CA SER A 39 -1.52 34.66 -2.59
C SER A 39 -2.07 35.75 -3.52
N SER A 40 -1.26 36.32 -4.41
CA SER A 40 -1.73 37.27 -5.42
C SER A 40 -2.56 36.58 -6.50
N ALA A 41 -2.23 35.34 -6.90
CA ALA A 41 -3.04 34.54 -7.82
C ALA A 41 -4.36 34.09 -7.19
N LYS A 42 -4.35 33.74 -5.89
CA LYS A 42 -5.58 33.46 -5.12
C LYS A 42 -6.40 34.72 -4.86
N ALA A 43 -5.76 35.87 -4.65
CA ALA A 43 -6.43 37.16 -4.51
C ALA A 43 -6.96 37.68 -5.85
N LEU A 44 -6.32 37.37 -6.98
CA LEU A 44 -6.85 37.69 -8.32
C LEU A 44 -8.10 36.86 -8.61
N ALA A 45 -8.08 35.56 -8.26
CA ALA A 45 -9.25 34.69 -8.38
C ALA A 45 -10.40 35.14 -7.45
N ALA A 46 -10.09 35.56 -6.22
CA ALA A 46 -11.08 36.09 -5.29
C ALA A 46 -11.56 37.52 -5.62
N ALA A 47 -10.73 38.35 -6.27
CA ALA A 47 -11.11 39.67 -6.74
C ALA A 47 -11.97 39.61 -8.01
N GLU A 48 -11.76 38.61 -8.87
CA GLU A 48 -12.68 38.28 -9.97
C GLU A 48 -14.06 37.88 -9.43
N ASP A 49 -14.12 37.10 -8.33
CA ASP A 49 -15.39 36.75 -7.64
C ASP A 49 -16.08 37.99 -7.01
N GLU A 50 -15.32 38.98 -6.51
CA GLU A 50 -15.86 40.18 -5.86
C GLU A 50 -16.34 41.24 -6.88
N GLU A 51 -15.66 41.37 -8.02
CA GLU A 51 -16.10 42.18 -9.17
C GLU A 51 -17.34 41.55 -9.86
N GLU A 52 -17.43 40.21 -9.87
CA GLU A 52 -18.59 39.43 -10.33
C GLU A 52 -19.81 39.62 -9.40
N ALA A 53 -19.61 39.63 -8.08
CA ALA A 53 -20.67 39.91 -7.11
C ALA A 53 -21.17 41.37 -7.17
N GLN A 54 -20.28 42.34 -7.36
CA GLN A 54 -20.64 43.76 -7.50
C GLN A 54 -21.36 44.05 -8.83
N ASN A 55 -20.96 43.41 -9.93
CA ASN A 55 -21.64 43.55 -11.22
C ASN A 55 -23.00 42.81 -11.26
N ALA A 56 -23.11 41.66 -10.60
CA ALA A 56 -24.39 40.96 -10.41
C ALA A 56 -25.36 41.76 -9.52
N ALA A 57 -24.84 42.38 -8.44
CA ALA A 57 -25.62 43.28 -7.60
C ALA A 57 -26.06 44.55 -8.34
N ALA A 58 -25.20 45.16 -9.16
CA ALA A 58 -25.53 46.33 -9.97
C ALA A 58 -26.57 46.02 -11.08
N ALA A 59 -26.50 44.82 -11.67
CA ALA A 59 -27.50 44.33 -12.63
C ALA A 59 -28.85 44.03 -11.96
N ALA A 60 -28.86 43.50 -10.74
CA ALA A 60 -30.06 43.30 -9.94
C ALA A 60 -30.71 44.64 -9.52
N VAL A 61 -29.91 45.64 -9.13
CA VAL A 61 -30.39 46.99 -8.79
C VAL A 61 -30.97 47.71 -10.01
N ARG A 62 -30.39 47.54 -11.22
CA ARG A 62 -30.96 48.08 -12.48
C ARG A 62 -32.31 47.45 -12.85
N ARG A 63 -32.51 46.16 -12.55
CA ARG A 63 -33.81 45.48 -12.75
C ARG A 63 -34.89 45.98 -11.78
N ILE A 64 -34.51 46.46 -10.60
CA ILE A 64 -35.44 46.97 -9.59
C ILE A 64 -35.78 48.45 -9.82
N THR A 65 -34.87 49.24 -10.41
CA THR A 65 -35.06 50.69 -10.64
C THR A 65 -35.75 51.06 -11.95
N GLN A 66 -35.82 50.16 -12.93
CA GLN A 66 -36.55 50.39 -14.19
C GLN A 66 -37.90 49.66 -14.16
N GLY A 67 -38.87 50.21 -13.44
CA GLY A 67 -40.24 49.73 -13.51
C GLY A 67 -40.85 49.99 -14.88
N ALA A 68 -41.27 48.94 -15.59
CA ALA A 68 -42.12 49.05 -16.78
C ALA A 68 -43.05 47.83 -16.93
N PRO A 69 -44.28 48.01 -17.46
CA PRO A 69 -45.45 47.19 -17.16
C PRO A 69 -45.77 46.11 -18.20
N MET A 70 -46.66 45.19 -17.81
CA MET A 70 -47.20 44.11 -18.63
C MET A 70 -47.97 44.60 -19.87
N GLY A 71 -47.70 44.02 -21.04
CA GLY A 71 -48.53 44.18 -22.24
C GLY A 71 -47.99 43.49 -23.50
N GLU A 72 -48.77 42.52 -23.99
CA GLU A 72 -48.97 42.00 -25.36
C GLU A 72 -47.91 41.20 -26.14
N GLU A 73 -48.45 40.19 -26.83
CA GLU A 73 -47.83 39.09 -27.58
C GLU A 73 -47.11 39.55 -28.87
N GLY A 74 -46.06 38.82 -29.27
CA GLY A 74 -45.63 38.79 -30.67
C GLY A 74 -44.15 38.50 -30.93
N THR A 75 -43.85 37.25 -31.33
CA THR A 75 -42.66 36.83 -32.11
C THR A 75 -41.26 37.08 -31.50
N GLY A 76 -40.70 36.08 -30.82
CA GLY A 76 -39.30 36.14 -30.35
C GLY A 76 -38.64 34.84 -29.87
N ALA A 77 -39.22 33.66 -30.15
CA ALA A 77 -38.76 32.39 -29.55
C ALA A 77 -37.41 31.86 -30.10
N ALA A 78 -37.00 32.23 -31.31
CA ALA A 78 -35.76 31.71 -31.93
C ALA A 78 -34.47 32.44 -31.48
N GLY A 79 -34.58 33.71 -31.08
CA GLY A 79 -33.43 34.50 -30.63
C GLY A 79 -33.00 34.21 -29.19
N HIS A 80 -33.93 33.79 -28.34
CA HIS A 80 -33.65 33.54 -26.92
C HIS A 80 -32.98 32.19 -26.69
N ALA A 81 -33.44 31.13 -27.37
CA ALA A 81 -32.84 29.80 -27.33
C ALA A 81 -31.39 29.80 -27.87
N ALA A 82 -31.13 30.56 -28.95
CA ALA A 82 -29.78 30.70 -29.51
C ALA A 82 -28.82 31.49 -28.60
N SER A 83 -29.34 32.29 -27.66
CA SER A 83 -28.53 33.01 -26.66
C SER A 83 -28.24 32.17 -25.42
N GLU A 84 -29.20 31.35 -24.98
CA GLU A 84 -29.03 30.40 -23.88
C GLU A 84 -28.10 29.24 -24.26
N GLU A 85 -28.17 28.75 -25.50
CA GLU A 85 -27.29 27.71 -26.02
C GLU A 85 -25.83 28.19 -26.09
N ARG A 86 -25.60 29.45 -26.53
CA ARG A 86 -24.25 30.06 -26.51
C ARG A 86 -23.72 30.30 -25.10
N LEU A 87 -24.59 30.65 -24.15
CA LEU A 87 -24.21 30.82 -22.75
C LEU A 87 -23.87 29.47 -22.10
N MET A 88 -24.63 28.42 -22.40
CA MET A 88 -24.38 27.04 -21.97
C MET A 88 -23.10 26.46 -22.56
N ASP A 89 -22.83 26.69 -23.85
CA ASP A 89 -21.60 26.23 -24.48
C ASP A 89 -20.38 26.98 -23.96
N SER A 90 -20.51 28.29 -23.73
CA SER A 90 -19.46 29.08 -23.06
C SER A 90 -19.24 28.63 -21.61
N ALA A 91 -20.26 28.19 -20.88
CA ALA A 91 -20.14 27.64 -19.54
C ALA A 91 -19.44 26.26 -19.56
N LYS A 92 -19.83 25.37 -20.47
CA LYS A 92 -19.18 24.06 -20.67
C LYS A 92 -17.71 24.18 -21.07
N GLU A 93 -17.38 25.14 -21.93
CA GLU A 93 -15.99 25.36 -22.36
C GLU A 93 -15.13 25.94 -21.23
N ARG A 94 -15.71 26.78 -20.37
CA ARG A 94 -15.07 27.30 -19.15
C ARG A 94 -14.88 26.22 -18.09
N ASP A 95 -15.87 25.36 -17.87
CA ASP A 95 -15.79 24.22 -16.95
C ASP A 95 -14.76 23.18 -17.41
N ALA A 96 -14.72 22.87 -18.70
CA ALA A 96 -13.70 22.01 -19.29
C ALA A 96 -12.28 22.60 -19.10
N ARG A 97 -12.14 23.92 -19.15
CA ARG A 97 -10.85 24.61 -18.93
C ARG A 97 -10.45 24.58 -17.45
N ARG A 98 -11.40 24.78 -16.54
CA ARG A 98 -11.22 24.68 -15.08
C ARG A 98 -10.84 23.27 -14.65
N ASN A 99 -11.51 22.24 -15.20
CA ASN A 99 -11.20 20.83 -14.91
C ASN A 99 -9.84 20.43 -15.47
N LYS A 100 -9.47 20.88 -16.67
CA LYS A 100 -8.09 20.71 -17.19
C LYS A 100 -7.05 21.38 -16.31
N LEU A 101 -7.35 22.54 -15.73
CA LEU A 101 -6.42 23.24 -14.84
C LEU A 101 -6.26 22.49 -13.51
N LYS A 102 -7.36 22.02 -12.90
CA LYS A 102 -7.35 21.16 -11.70
C LYS A 102 -6.59 19.86 -11.95
N GLU A 103 -6.84 19.18 -13.07
CA GLU A 103 -6.14 17.95 -13.47
C GLU A 103 -4.65 18.21 -13.72
N SER A 104 -4.29 19.39 -14.26
CA SER A 104 -2.89 19.79 -14.48
C SER A 104 -2.18 20.11 -13.16
N VAL A 105 -2.83 20.81 -12.22
CA VAL A 105 -2.31 21.07 -10.87
C VAL A 105 -2.14 19.75 -10.10
N PHE A 106 -3.12 18.86 -10.19
CA PHE A 106 -3.07 17.51 -9.62
C PHE A 106 -1.91 16.67 -10.19
N LYS A 107 -1.70 16.69 -11.50
CA LYS A 107 -0.56 16.00 -12.15
C LYS A 107 0.80 16.62 -11.81
N ILE A 108 0.87 17.93 -11.55
CA ILE A 108 2.12 18.65 -11.23
C ILE A 108 2.54 18.42 -9.77
N GLU A 109 1.61 18.31 -8.82
CA GLU A 109 1.95 18.02 -7.41
C GLU A 109 2.44 16.57 -7.19
N HIS A 110 2.12 15.64 -8.10
CA HIS A 110 2.33 14.20 -7.91
C HIS A 110 3.44 13.59 -8.79
N ALA A 111 4.17 14.40 -9.56
CA ALA A 111 5.24 13.92 -10.45
C ALA A 111 6.62 13.92 -9.74
N GLY A 112 7.01 12.76 -9.22
CA GLY A 112 8.41 12.44 -8.92
C GLY A 112 8.69 12.13 -7.45
N VAL A 113 9.20 10.92 -7.20
CA VAL A 113 9.72 10.41 -5.91
C VAL A 113 8.66 10.00 -4.86
N LEU A 114 7.41 10.45 -4.96
CA LEU A 114 6.36 10.07 -4.00
C LEU A 114 5.56 8.79 -4.34
N GLY A 115 5.80 8.08 -5.44
CA GLY A 115 4.96 6.94 -5.86
C GLY A 115 4.76 5.82 -4.83
N VAL A 116 5.70 5.63 -3.89
CA VAL A 116 5.57 4.67 -2.77
C VAL A 116 4.64 5.20 -1.67
N LEU A 117 4.71 6.50 -1.38
CA LEU A 117 3.73 7.18 -0.52
C LEU A 117 2.40 7.38 -1.26
N GLY A 118 2.43 7.43 -2.59
CA GLY A 118 1.32 7.76 -3.47
C GLY A 118 0.28 6.66 -3.59
N VAL A 119 0.64 5.38 -3.50
CA VAL A 119 -0.37 4.31 -3.45
C VAL A 119 -1.08 4.27 -2.10
N ASP A 120 -0.36 4.49 -1.00
CA ASP A 120 -0.97 4.70 0.33
C ASP A 120 -1.74 6.04 0.40
N PHE A 121 -1.38 7.03 -0.42
CA PHE A 121 -2.09 8.30 -0.58
C PHE A 121 -3.28 8.20 -1.56
N TYR A 122 -3.30 7.23 -2.49
CA TYR A 122 -4.41 6.93 -3.37
C TYR A 122 -5.44 6.02 -2.68
N ALA A 123 -4.98 5.06 -1.88
CA ALA A 123 -5.81 4.42 -0.86
C ALA A 123 -6.27 5.48 0.17
N GLY A 124 -5.35 6.36 0.56
CA GLY A 124 -5.55 7.65 1.23
C GLY A 124 -6.69 8.50 0.67
N SER A 125 -6.74 8.65 -0.65
CA SER A 125 -7.74 9.45 -1.36
C SER A 125 -9.07 8.73 -1.51
N ASN A 126 -9.13 7.40 -1.31
CA ASN A 126 -10.39 6.74 -1.04
C ASN A 126 -10.93 7.08 0.37
N PHE A 127 -10.07 7.58 1.28
CA PHE A 127 -10.46 8.11 2.60
C PHE A 127 -10.69 9.64 2.58
N ALA A 128 -10.44 10.32 1.47
CA ALA A 128 -10.76 11.74 1.31
C ALA A 128 -11.92 11.87 0.33
N GLY A 129 -13.12 12.18 0.82
CA GLY A 129 -14.28 12.44 -0.03
C GLY A 129 -14.00 13.64 -0.94
N THR A 130 -13.60 13.39 -2.19
CA THR A 130 -13.61 14.43 -3.22
C THR A 130 -15.05 14.68 -3.62
N ALA A 131 -15.43 15.95 -3.74
CA ALA A 131 -16.78 16.32 -4.17
C ALA A 131 -17.18 15.58 -5.45
N ILE A 132 -18.38 15.01 -5.45
CA ILE A 132 -18.97 14.33 -6.61
C ILE A 132 -19.54 15.41 -7.52
N ASP A 133 -18.91 15.59 -8.68
CA ASP A 133 -19.32 16.56 -9.69
C ASP A 133 -20.37 15.98 -10.67
N GLU A 134 -20.55 14.65 -10.66
CA GLU A 134 -21.54 13.97 -11.51
C GLU A 134 -22.98 14.11 -11.02
N ASP A 135 -23.92 14.01 -11.97
CA ASP A 135 -25.34 13.95 -11.66
C ASP A 135 -25.66 12.79 -10.70
N ASN A 136 -26.40 13.09 -9.63
CA ASN A 136 -26.67 12.18 -8.54
C ASN A 136 -27.99 12.52 -7.83
N MET A 137 -28.48 11.60 -7.00
CA MET A 137 -29.80 11.74 -6.36
C MET A 137 -29.89 12.96 -5.43
N ILE A 138 -28.82 13.29 -4.70
CA ILE A 138 -28.81 14.43 -3.77
C ILE A 138 -28.88 15.75 -4.55
N ALA A 139 -28.10 15.86 -5.63
CA ALA A 139 -28.16 17.02 -6.53
C ALA A 139 -29.54 17.16 -7.22
N GLN A 140 -30.18 16.05 -7.62
CA GLN A 140 -31.53 16.08 -8.18
C GLN A 140 -32.58 16.53 -7.16
N LEU A 141 -32.48 16.08 -5.90
CA LEU A 141 -33.34 16.53 -4.81
C LEU A 141 -33.18 18.04 -4.57
N HIS A 142 -31.94 18.50 -4.42
CA HIS A 142 -31.64 19.91 -4.22
C HIS A 142 -32.14 20.78 -5.40
N SER A 143 -31.92 20.34 -6.64
CA SER A 143 -32.40 21.03 -7.85
C SER A 143 -33.93 21.08 -7.96
N ALA A 144 -34.62 20.09 -7.37
CA ALA A 144 -36.07 20.06 -7.26
C ALA A 144 -36.60 20.89 -6.06
N GLY A 145 -35.74 21.62 -5.35
CA GLY A 145 -36.10 22.43 -4.18
C GLY A 145 -36.48 21.61 -2.95
N LYS A 146 -36.05 20.35 -2.88
CA LYS A 146 -36.28 19.47 -1.72
C LYS A 146 -35.24 19.73 -0.64
N ARG A 147 -35.68 19.73 0.62
CA ARG A 147 -34.80 19.93 1.78
C ARG A 147 -34.24 18.59 2.25
N VAL A 148 -32.94 18.42 2.12
CA VAL A 148 -32.23 17.18 2.44
C VAL A 148 -31.43 17.37 3.73
N VAL A 149 -31.69 16.54 4.73
CA VAL A 149 -30.98 16.55 6.01
C VAL A 149 -30.09 15.32 6.12
N HIS A 150 -28.82 15.52 6.44
CA HIS A 150 -27.87 14.42 6.67
C HIS A 150 -27.42 14.37 8.14
N LEU A 151 -27.56 13.21 8.76
CA LEU A 151 -27.09 12.92 10.12
C LEU A 151 -26.19 11.69 10.04
N GLY A 152 -24.90 11.82 10.32
CA GLY A 152 -23.98 10.69 10.24
C GLY A 152 -22.55 11.10 9.95
N ASP A 153 -21.84 10.28 9.18
CA ASP A 153 -20.42 10.46 8.93
C ASP A 153 -20.08 11.76 8.14
N ASP A 154 -18.89 12.31 8.36
CA ASP A 154 -18.41 13.56 7.74
C ASP A 154 -17.99 13.43 6.27
N THR A 155 -17.84 12.21 5.75
CA THR A 155 -17.53 11.92 4.35
C THR A 155 -18.65 12.40 3.43
N TRP A 156 -19.91 12.25 3.83
CA TRP A 156 -21.06 12.72 3.05
C TRP A 156 -21.01 14.23 2.75
N GLN A 157 -20.59 15.05 3.70
CA GLN A 157 -20.43 16.49 3.47
C GLN A 157 -19.28 16.80 2.52
N SER A 158 -18.23 15.98 2.55
CA SER A 158 -17.10 16.14 1.64
C SER A 158 -17.47 15.72 0.21
N LEU A 159 -18.32 14.69 0.06
CA LEU A 159 -18.84 14.21 -1.22
C LEU A 159 -19.91 15.13 -1.83
N PHE A 160 -20.78 15.73 -1.01
CA PHE A 160 -21.90 16.56 -1.43
C PHE A 160 -21.85 17.95 -0.78
N PRO A 161 -20.82 18.76 -1.07
CA PRO A 161 -20.67 20.07 -0.46
C PRO A 161 -21.88 20.96 -0.80
N ASP A 162 -22.38 21.68 0.20
CA ASP A 162 -23.46 22.66 0.09
C ASP A 162 -24.83 22.13 -0.41
N LEU A 163 -25.04 20.81 -0.45
CA LEU A 163 -26.31 20.20 -0.88
C LEU A 163 -27.25 19.79 0.27
N PHE A 164 -26.81 19.97 1.52
CA PHE A 164 -27.59 19.63 2.72
C PHE A 164 -28.02 20.88 3.50
N GLU A 165 -29.12 20.74 4.25
CA GLU A 165 -29.60 21.78 5.17
C GLU A 165 -28.61 22.00 6.31
N ALA A 166 -27.81 23.07 6.22
CA ALA A 166 -26.70 23.33 7.15
C ALA A 166 -27.12 23.39 8.62
N ASN A 167 -28.31 23.95 8.91
CA ASN A 167 -28.78 24.12 10.28
C ASN A 167 -29.27 22.81 10.92
N LEU A 168 -29.75 21.87 10.10
CA LEU A 168 -30.37 20.62 10.56
C LEU A 168 -29.41 19.42 10.45
N SER A 169 -28.44 19.47 9.54
CA SER A 169 -27.50 18.39 9.30
C SER A 169 -26.37 18.36 10.34
N ARG A 170 -25.86 17.16 10.66
CA ARG A 170 -24.82 16.94 11.68
C ARG A 170 -23.81 15.90 11.19
N PRO A 171 -22.57 16.30 10.85
CA PRO A 171 -21.48 15.40 10.53
C PRO A 171 -20.73 14.96 11.79
N TYR A 172 -20.22 13.73 11.79
CA TYR A 172 -19.42 13.14 12.87
C TYR A 172 -18.17 12.46 12.29
N GLU A 173 -17.08 12.43 13.08
CA GLU A 173 -15.80 11.82 12.65
C GLU A 173 -15.98 10.33 12.33
N SER A 174 -15.64 9.94 11.09
CA SER A 174 -15.91 8.63 10.50
C SER A 174 -14.83 7.56 10.79
N PHE A 175 -13.54 7.91 10.79
CA PHE A 175 -12.45 6.92 10.72
C PHE A 175 -12.02 6.29 12.04
N ASN A 176 -12.63 6.65 13.16
CA ASN A 176 -12.29 6.08 14.45
C ASN A 176 -13.08 4.77 14.70
N VAL A 177 -12.65 3.67 14.07
CA VAL A 177 -13.26 2.32 14.22
C VAL A 177 -13.32 1.79 15.66
N ARG A 178 -12.61 2.43 16.60
CA ARG A 178 -12.70 2.10 18.03
C ARG A 178 -13.93 2.70 18.69
N ASP A 179 -14.48 3.77 18.13
CA ASP A 179 -15.68 4.42 18.60
C ASP A 179 -16.89 3.76 17.96
N LEU A 180 -17.67 3.07 18.78
CA LEU A 180 -18.91 2.45 18.34
C LEU A 180 -20.10 3.41 18.49
N HIS A 181 -20.01 4.49 19.26
CA HIS A 181 -21.19 5.14 19.83
C HIS A 181 -21.41 6.58 19.38
N THR A 182 -20.37 7.37 19.16
CA THR A 182 -20.54 8.82 18.93
C THR A 182 -21.42 9.12 17.72
N VAL A 183 -21.17 8.45 16.60
CA VAL A 183 -21.94 8.62 15.36
C VAL A 183 -23.38 8.16 15.57
N ASP A 184 -23.58 6.90 15.97
CA ASP A 184 -24.92 6.32 16.19
C ASP A 184 -25.76 7.14 17.19
N ASN A 185 -25.19 7.53 18.33
CA ASN A 185 -25.89 8.31 19.35
C ASN A 185 -26.20 9.72 18.84
N GLY A 186 -25.27 10.32 18.10
CA GLY A 186 -25.47 11.62 17.47
C GLY A 186 -26.61 11.60 16.45
N VAL A 187 -26.68 10.56 15.61
CA VAL A 187 -27.81 10.34 14.70
C VAL A 187 -29.11 10.18 15.48
N ILE A 188 -29.14 9.35 16.51
CA ILE A 188 -30.33 9.14 17.36
C ILE A 188 -30.82 10.45 17.98
N GLU A 189 -29.91 11.20 18.60
CA GLU A 189 -30.21 12.46 19.29
C GLU A 189 -30.87 13.49 18.36
N HIS A 190 -30.44 13.56 17.10
CA HIS A 190 -30.90 14.57 16.15
C HIS A 190 -32.01 14.09 15.22
N LEU A 191 -32.16 12.76 15.03
CA LEU A 191 -33.19 12.19 14.15
C LEU A 191 -34.59 12.34 14.76
N PHE A 192 -34.79 11.91 16.00
CA PHE A 192 -36.13 11.88 16.60
C PHE A 192 -36.80 13.26 16.71
N PRO A 193 -36.09 14.35 17.07
CA PRO A 193 -36.67 15.68 17.03
C PRO A 193 -37.24 16.10 15.67
N LEU A 194 -36.62 15.67 14.57
CA LEU A 194 -37.08 15.97 13.21
C LEU A 194 -38.35 15.20 12.83
N LEU A 195 -38.57 14.03 13.42
CA LEU A 195 -39.75 13.19 13.17
C LEU A 195 -41.00 13.67 13.93
N HIS A 196 -40.88 14.61 14.86
CA HIS A 196 -42.04 15.21 15.53
C HIS A 196 -42.88 16.03 14.55
N ALA A 197 -44.20 16.02 14.73
CA ALA A 197 -45.17 16.68 13.84
C ALA A 197 -44.86 18.18 13.62
N GLU A 198 -44.32 18.87 14.62
CA GLU A 198 -43.92 20.29 14.53
C GLU A 198 -42.77 20.55 13.54
N ASN A 199 -41.93 19.54 13.30
CA ASN A 199 -40.75 19.61 12.44
C ASN A 199 -40.90 18.81 11.14
N ALA A 200 -41.98 18.03 10.98
CA ALA A 200 -42.23 17.20 9.80
C ALA A 200 -42.26 18.00 8.48
N THR A 201 -42.59 19.29 8.55
CA THR A 201 -42.58 20.18 7.38
C THR A 201 -41.24 20.86 7.12
N LYS A 202 -40.17 20.56 7.88
CA LYS A 202 -38.84 21.20 7.73
C LYS A 202 -37.89 20.43 6.82
N TRP A 203 -38.24 19.20 6.45
CA TRP A 203 -37.43 18.32 5.63
C TRP A 203 -38.32 17.62 4.60
N ASP A 204 -37.71 17.16 3.51
CA ASP A 204 -38.34 16.29 2.51
C ASP A 204 -37.66 14.91 2.49
N VAL A 205 -36.34 14.87 2.77
CA VAL A 205 -35.56 13.64 2.89
C VAL A 205 -34.61 13.75 4.09
N ILE A 206 -34.57 12.71 4.93
CA ILE A 206 -33.57 12.56 5.99
C ILE A 206 -32.72 11.33 5.67
N VAL A 207 -31.40 11.49 5.70
CA VAL A 207 -30.42 10.39 5.66
C VAL A 207 -29.80 10.25 7.05
N GLY A 208 -30.10 9.14 7.73
CA GLY A 208 -29.47 8.77 8.99
C GLY A 208 -28.45 7.66 8.77
N HIS A 209 -27.16 7.99 8.82
CA HIS A 209 -26.07 7.05 8.52
C HIS A 209 -25.38 6.57 9.81
N PHE A 210 -25.50 5.26 10.08
CA PHE A 210 -24.99 4.61 11.28
C PHE A 210 -23.71 3.83 10.98
N LEU A 211 -22.72 3.89 11.86
CA LEU A 211 -21.42 3.21 11.69
C LEU A 211 -21.15 2.14 12.76
N GLY A 212 -21.91 2.11 13.86
CA GLY A 212 -21.58 1.27 15.00
C GLY A 212 -21.57 -0.24 14.73
N VAL A 213 -22.39 -0.73 13.78
CA VAL A 213 -22.40 -2.13 13.34
C VAL A 213 -21.11 -2.47 12.59
N ASP A 214 -20.76 -1.66 11.59
CA ASP A 214 -19.53 -1.83 10.81
C ASP A 214 -18.28 -1.76 11.70
N HIS A 215 -18.18 -0.73 12.54
CA HIS A 215 -17.07 -0.57 13.48
C HIS A 215 -16.97 -1.75 14.47
N ALA A 216 -18.10 -2.32 14.91
CA ALA A 216 -18.10 -3.49 15.78
C ALA A 216 -17.56 -4.73 15.05
N GLY A 217 -17.91 -4.90 13.77
CA GLY A 217 -17.39 -5.94 12.90
C GLY A 217 -15.87 -5.85 12.74
N HIS A 218 -15.34 -4.70 12.28
CA HIS A 218 -13.88 -4.49 12.13
C HIS A 218 -13.12 -4.68 13.44
N ARG A 219 -13.69 -4.18 14.55
CA ARG A 219 -12.98 -4.19 15.83
C ARG A 219 -12.93 -5.57 16.46
N TYR A 220 -14.06 -6.29 16.46
CA TYR A 220 -14.23 -7.51 17.26
C TYR A 220 -14.56 -8.75 16.43
N GLY A 221 -15.21 -8.57 15.27
CA GLY A 221 -15.83 -9.63 14.47
C GLY A 221 -17.34 -9.74 14.72
N PRO A 222 -18.09 -10.38 13.81
CA PRO A 222 -19.56 -10.44 13.82
C PRO A 222 -20.14 -11.22 15.02
N ASN A 223 -19.38 -12.15 15.62
CA ASN A 223 -19.87 -13.00 16.71
C ASN A 223 -19.60 -12.42 18.13
N HIS A 224 -19.27 -11.14 18.24
CA HIS A 224 -18.97 -10.50 19.52
C HIS A 224 -20.21 -9.92 20.22
N ALA A 225 -20.21 -9.86 21.55
CA ALA A 225 -21.32 -9.26 22.32
C ALA A 225 -21.57 -7.78 21.96
N ALA A 226 -20.52 -7.06 21.55
CA ALA A 226 -20.65 -5.69 21.04
C ALA A 226 -21.47 -5.62 19.74
N MET A 227 -21.29 -6.58 18.82
CA MET A 227 -22.11 -6.68 17.61
C MET A 227 -23.57 -6.92 17.98
N ALA A 228 -23.84 -7.86 18.89
CA ALA A 228 -25.21 -8.13 19.37
C ALA A 228 -25.85 -6.88 20.01
N ALA A 229 -25.12 -6.14 20.83
CA ALA A 229 -25.60 -4.90 21.43
C ALA A 229 -25.92 -3.81 20.39
N LYS A 230 -25.12 -3.73 19.31
CA LYS A 230 -25.34 -2.81 18.20
C LYS A 230 -26.51 -3.17 17.33
N LEU A 231 -26.69 -4.45 16.99
CA LEU A 231 -27.88 -4.92 16.29
C LEU A 231 -29.15 -4.69 17.13
N GLN A 232 -29.11 -4.87 18.44
CA GLN A 232 -30.22 -4.52 19.34
C GLN A 232 -30.48 -3.01 19.44
N GLN A 233 -29.44 -2.16 19.29
CA GLN A 233 -29.63 -0.72 19.17
C GLN A 233 -30.34 -0.38 17.86
N MET A 234 -29.91 -0.95 16.74
CA MET A 234 -30.52 -0.71 15.43
C MET A 234 -31.98 -1.20 15.37
N ASP A 235 -32.29 -2.38 15.89
CA ASP A 235 -33.68 -2.88 15.98
C ASP A 235 -34.57 -1.91 16.77
N ARG A 236 -34.10 -1.41 17.93
CA ARG A 236 -34.84 -0.41 18.71
C ARG A 236 -35.05 0.89 17.93
N VAL A 237 -34.00 1.43 17.33
CA VAL A 237 -34.09 2.66 16.52
C VAL A 237 -35.09 2.49 15.39
N ILE A 238 -35.03 1.38 14.65
CA ILE A 238 -35.96 1.11 13.54
C ILE A 238 -37.40 1.06 14.05
N ARG A 239 -37.68 0.35 15.15
CA ARG A 239 -39.03 0.31 15.76
C ARG A 239 -39.52 1.67 16.22
N ASP A 240 -38.63 2.50 16.73
CA ASP A 240 -38.96 3.84 17.23
C ASP A 240 -39.26 4.80 16.07
N VAL A 241 -38.49 4.72 14.97
CA VAL A 241 -38.75 5.45 13.73
C VAL A 241 -40.08 5.01 13.12
N MET A 242 -40.33 3.70 13.01
CA MET A 242 -41.62 3.17 12.52
C MET A 242 -42.82 3.71 13.30
N ARG A 243 -42.68 3.90 14.62
CA ARG A 243 -43.74 4.49 15.45
C ARG A 243 -43.90 5.99 15.21
N SER A 244 -42.80 6.69 14.92
CA SER A 244 -42.75 8.17 14.86
C SER A 244 -43.11 8.76 13.49
N ILE A 245 -42.82 8.07 12.38
CA ILE A 245 -43.10 8.58 11.02
C ILE A 245 -44.62 8.73 10.76
N ASP A 246 -45.02 9.56 9.81
CA ASP A 246 -46.43 9.69 9.39
C ASP A 246 -46.85 8.68 8.30
N GLU A 247 -48.09 8.77 7.83
CA GLU A 247 -48.65 7.91 6.77
C GLU A 247 -48.13 8.25 5.36
N SER A 248 -47.52 9.42 5.18
CA SER A 248 -46.96 9.89 3.91
C SER A 248 -45.45 9.63 3.76
N THR A 249 -44.81 9.18 4.84
CA THR A 249 -43.36 8.95 4.88
C THR A 249 -43.02 7.50 4.52
N LEU A 250 -41.99 7.34 3.70
CA LEU A 250 -41.35 6.06 3.39
C LEU A 250 -40.09 5.90 4.25
N LEU A 251 -40.02 4.84 5.04
CA LEU A 251 -38.79 4.42 5.71
C LEU A 251 -38.07 3.40 4.83
N VAL A 252 -36.79 3.65 4.55
CA VAL A 252 -35.90 2.72 3.86
C VAL A 252 -34.75 2.39 4.80
N VAL A 253 -34.58 1.10 5.09
CA VAL A 253 -33.47 0.57 5.88
C VAL A 253 -32.66 -0.33 4.97
N MET A 254 -31.38 -0.04 4.81
CA MET A 254 -30.49 -0.84 3.97
C MET A 254 -29.08 -0.90 4.53
N GLY A 255 -28.37 -1.98 4.18
CA GLY A 255 -26.91 -2.01 4.24
C GLY A 255 -26.33 -1.62 2.89
N ASP A 256 -25.20 -0.91 2.91
CA ASP A 256 -24.36 -0.62 1.76
C ASP A 256 -23.43 -1.80 1.41
N HIS A 257 -23.06 -2.62 2.39
CA HIS A 257 -22.34 -3.88 2.19
C HIS A 257 -22.68 -4.90 3.28
N GLY A 258 -22.24 -6.15 3.09
CA GLY A 258 -22.17 -7.17 4.12
C GLY A 258 -20.77 -7.22 4.76
N MET A 259 -20.46 -8.25 5.54
CA MET A 259 -19.13 -8.44 6.14
C MET A 259 -18.79 -9.93 6.22
N ASP A 260 -17.53 -10.28 5.99
CA ASP A 260 -17.05 -11.65 6.13
C ASP A 260 -17.04 -12.11 7.60
N GLY A 261 -16.69 -13.38 7.84
CA GLY A 261 -16.60 -13.94 9.18
C GLY A 261 -15.66 -13.17 10.13
N LYS A 262 -14.70 -12.38 9.64
CA LYS A 262 -13.75 -11.60 10.44
C LYS A 262 -14.21 -10.15 10.64
N GLY A 263 -15.23 -9.70 9.91
CA GLY A 263 -15.66 -8.31 9.89
C GLY A 263 -14.89 -7.48 8.86
N ASP A 264 -14.32 -8.07 7.82
CA ASP A 264 -13.81 -7.36 6.65
C ASP A 264 -14.91 -7.27 5.57
N HIS A 265 -14.86 -6.28 4.68
CA HIS A 265 -15.88 -6.09 3.62
C HIS A 265 -15.36 -5.45 2.33
N GLY A 266 -14.07 -5.68 2.03
CA GLY A 266 -13.40 -5.18 0.82
C GLY A 266 -13.25 -6.22 -0.29
N GLY A 267 -13.79 -7.42 -0.08
CA GLY A 267 -13.72 -8.56 -0.99
C GLY A 267 -14.96 -8.73 -1.87
N GLU A 268 -15.17 -9.96 -2.32
CA GLU A 268 -16.23 -10.37 -3.25
C GLU A 268 -17.02 -11.59 -2.76
N SER A 269 -16.86 -11.97 -1.49
CA SER A 269 -17.63 -13.08 -0.94
C SER A 269 -19.11 -12.74 -0.88
N ASP A 270 -19.94 -13.79 -0.87
CA ASP A 270 -21.39 -13.62 -0.71
C ASP A 270 -21.69 -12.83 0.58
N ASP A 271 -21.02 -13.14 1.68
CA ASP A 271 -21.19 -12.45 2.96
C ASP A 271 -20.83 -10.96 2.90
N GLU A 272 -19.91 -10.55 2.01
CA GLU A 272 -19.50 -9.14 1.83
C GLU A 272 -20.37 -8.38 0.82
N VAL A 273 -20.84 -9.03 -0.26
CA VAL A 273 -21.62 -8.38 -1.32
C VAL A 273 -23.13 -8.43 -1.09
N GLU A 274 -23.61 -9.34 -0.24
CA GLU A 274 -25.01 -9.43 0.13
C GLU A 274 -25.32 -8.49 1.30
N ALA A 275 -26.28 -7.58 1.09
CA ALA A 275 -26.74 -6.63 2.10
C ALA A 275 -28.27 -6.63 2.18
N ALA A 276 -28.80 -6.24 3.34
CA ALA A 276 -30.24 -6.17 3.55
C ALA A 276 -30.85 -4.91 2.91
N LEU A 277 -32.08 -5.03 2.38
CA LEU A 277 -32.93 -3.92 1.98
C LEU A 277 -34.34 -4.15 2.50
N TRP A 278 -34.87 -3.19 3.24
CA TRP A 278 -36.21 -3.22 3.80
C TRP A 278 -36.88 -1.85 3.64
N MET A 279 -38.10 -1.85 3.09
CA MET A 279 -38.89 -0.64 2.87
C MET A 279 -40.21 -0.74 3.65
N TYR A 280 -40.58 0.33 4.32
CA TYR A 280 -41.76 0.40 5.19
C TYR A 280 -42.53 1.70 5.02
N SER A 281 -43.84 1.58 4.98
CA SER A 281 -44.78 2.71 5.05
C SER A 281 -45.91 2.31 5.97
N LYS A 282 -46.40 3.26 6.79
CA LYS A 282 -47.59 3.03 7.60
C LYS A 282 -48.86 2.84 6.75
N ARG A 283 -48.87 3.45 5.56
CA ARG A 283 -49.97 3.33 4.62
C ARG A 283 -50.09 1.90 4.11
N THR A 284 -51.22 1.27 4.39
CA THR A 284 -51.49 -0.09 3.94
C THR A 284 -51.65 -0.17 2.42
N GLY A 285 -51.05 -1.20 1.82
CA GLY A 285 -51.25 -1.54 0.41
C GLY A 285 -50.44 -0.75 -0.61
N VAL A 286 -49.41 -0.01 -0.16
CA VAL A 286 -48.43 0.65 -1.02
C VAL A 286 -47.54 -0.37 -1.74
N PHE A 287 -47.05 -1.38 -1.02
CA PHE A 287 -46.21 -2.42 -1.59
C PHE A 287 -47.03 -3.56 -2.19
N GLY A 288 -46.57 -4.07 -3.34
CA GLY A 288 -47.21 -5.13 -4.11
C GLY A 288 -46.24 -6.22 -4.56
N ARG A 289 -46.74 -7.29 -5.16
CA ARG A 289 -45.96 -8.30 -5.89
C ARG A 289 -46.78 -8.83 -7.05
N THR A 290 -46.17 -9.08 -8.20
CA THR A 290 -46.88 -9.67 -9.36
C THR A 290 -46.97 -11.20 -9.30
N ASN A 291 -46.29 -11.84 -8.34
CA ASN A 291 -46.25 -13.29 -8.16
C ASN A 291 -46.58 -13.67 -6.69
N ASP A 292 -47.27 -14.80 -6.51
CA ASP A 292 -47.73 -15.35 -5.22
C ASP A 292 -46.62 -16.07 -4.43
N MET A 293 -45.35 -15.86 -4.75
CA MET A 293 -44.23 -16.49 -4.03
C MET A 293 -44.14 -16.03 -2.57
N ILE A 294 -43.68 -16.95 -1.72
CA ILE A 294 -43.69 -16.89 -0.25
C ILE A 294 -43.15 -15.54 0.29
N LEU A 295 -43.76 -15.05 1.36
CA LEU A 295 -43.51 -13.75 1.99
C LEU A 295 -42.14 -13.61 2.67
N GLU A 296 -41.38 -14.69 2.81
CA GLU A 296 -40.09 -14.68 3.50
C GLU A 296 -39.02 -14.00 2.65
N PRO A 297 -38.14 -13.18 3.25
CA PRO A 297 -36.91 -12.74 2.59
C PRO A 297 -36.15 -13.98 2.09
N PRO A 298 -35.60 -13.96 0.87
CA PRO A 298 -34.78 -15.07 0.40
C PRO A 298 -33.60 -15.29 1.36
N ARG A 299 -33.15 -16.54 1.50
CA ARG A 299 -32.02 -16.84 2.40
C ARG A 299 -30.71 -16.20 1.95
N THR A 300 -30.58 -15.98 0.65
CA THR A 300 -29.42 -15.35 0.01
C THR A 300 -29.90 -14.45 -1.10
N ALA A 301 -29.12 -13.41 -1.42
CA ALA A 301 -29.44 -12.53 -2.55
C ALA A 301 -29.46 -13.29 -3.89
N LYS A 302 -28.86 -14.47 -3.98
CA LYS A 302 -28.82 -15.32 -5.18
C LYS A 302 -30.18 -15.88 -5.60
N GLU A 303 -31.10 -16.08 -4.67
CA GLU A 303 -32.45 -16.56 -4.98
C GLU A 303 -33.28 -15.45 -5.63
N ARG A 304 -33.10 -14.20 -5.18
CA ARG A 304 -33.80 -13.03 -5.72
C ARG A 304 -32.94 -11.76 -5.56
N PRO A 305 -32.06 -11.47 -6.53
CA PRO A 305 -31.13 -10.36 -6.39
C PRO A 305 -31.79 -9.02 -6.69
N ILE A 306 -31.59 -8.04 -5.79
CA ILE A 306 -31.85 -6.63 -6.04
C ILE A 306 -30.49 -5.91 -6.03
N PRO A 307 -29.90 -5.59 -7.19
CA PRO A 307 -28.68 -4.80 -7.21
C PRO A 307 -28.96 -3.37 -6.73
N GLN A 308 -28.10 -2.84 -5.85
CA GLN A 308 -28.30 -1.52 -5.21
C GLN A 308 -28.52 -0.37 -6.19
N ILE A 309 -28.00 -0.47 -7.42
CA ILE A 309 -28.25 0.52 -8.49
C ILE A 309 -29.74 0.72 -8.80
N ASP A 310 -30.59 -0.28 -8.52
CA ASP A 310 -32.05 -0.23 -8.66
C ASP A 310 -32.75 0.67 -7.62
N LEU A 311 -32.07 0.98 -6.51
CA LEU A 311 -32.63 1.85 -5.48
C LEU A 311 -32.83 3.28 -6.00
N VAL A 312 -31.85 3.79 -6.74
CA VAL A 312 -31.85 5.17 -7.26
C VAL A 312 -33.07 5.46 -8.16
N PRO A 313 -33.38 4.68 -9.22
CA PRO A 313 -34.55 4.95 -10.04
C PRO A 313 -35.85 4.70 -9.28
N THR A 314 -35.85 3.80 -8.28
CA THR A 314 -37.00 3.56 -7.41
C THR A 314 -37.31 4.79 -6.56
N LEU A 315 -36.33 5.32 -5.83
CA LEU A 315 -36.52 6.48 -4.97
C LEU A 315 -36.78 7.75 -5.78
N ALA A 316 -36.09 7.94 -6.90
CA ALA A 316 -36.31 9.11 -7.76
C ALA A 316 -37.77 9.20 -8.23
N LEU A 317 -38.32 8.08 -8.72
CA LEU A 317 -39.70 8.02 -9.19
C LEU A 317 -40.73 8.15 -8.05
N LEU A 318 -40.45 7.60 -6.86
CA LEU A 318 -41.32 7.76 -5.69
C LEU A 318 -41.33 9.21 -5.16
N LEU A 319 -40.20 9.90 -5.23
CA LEU A 319 -40.03 11.29 -4.79
C LEU A 319 -40.45 12.30 -5.87
N GLY A 320 -40.79 11.83 -7.06
CA GLY A 320 -41.22 12.68 -8.18
C GLY A 320 -40.10 13.51 -8.78
N ILE A 321 -38.85 13.06 -8.68
CA ILE A 321 -37.67 13.73 -9.24
C ILE A 321 -37.12 12.96 -10.45
N PRO A 322 -36.33 13.61 -11.34
CA PRO A 322 -35.67 12.93 -12.43
C PRO A 322 -34.72 11.82 -11.93
N ILE A 323 -34.66 10.71 -12.66
CA ILE A 323 -33.65 9.67 -12.45
C ILE A 323 -32.28 10.26 -12.86
N PRO A 324 -31.24 10.21 -12.01
CA PRO A 324 -29.90 10.68 -12.35
C PRO A 324 -29.42 10.11 -13.69
N PHE A 325 -28.84 10.98 -14.52
CA PHE A 325 -28.59 10.74 -15.94
C PHE A 325 -27.77 9.49 -16.24
N ASN A 326 -26.80 9.14 -15.38
CA ASN A 326 -25.89 8.01 -15.54
C ASN A 326 -26.41 6.71 -14.89
N ASN A 327 -27.60 6.71 -14.28
CA ASN A 327 -28.15 5.51 -13.65
C ASN A 327 -28.55 4.46 -14.72
N LEU A 328 -28.24 3.18 -14.45
CA LEU A 328 -28.60 2.03 -15.29
C LEU A 328 -29.47 1.01 -14.54
N GLY A 329 -30.00 1.42 -13.39
CA GLY A 329 -30.84 0.58 -12.54
C GLY A 329 -32.25 0.45 -13.10
N SER A 330 -32.97 -0.45 -12.49
CA SER A 330 -34.33 -0.80 -12.88
C SER A 330 -35.27 -0.64 -11.67
N PRO A 331 -36.47 -0.04 -11.81
CA PRO A 331 -37.37 0.17 -10.69
C PRO A 331 -37.69 -1.13 -9.93
N ILE A 332 -37.69 -1.10 -8.59
CA ILE A 332 -38.03 -2.25 -7.76
C ILE A 332 -39.55 -2.50 -7.86
N GLU A 333 -39.92 -3.69 -8.30
CA GLU A 333 -41.30 -4.06 -8.63
C GLU A 333 -42.27 -3.81 -7.48
N GLU A 334 -41.85 -4.16 -6.26
CA GLU A 334 -42.73 -4.10 -5.10
C GLU A 334 -43.14 -2.69 -4.71
N ALA A 335 -42.34 -1.69 -5.06
CA ALA A 335 -42.65 -0.28 -4.78
C ALA A 335 -43.75 0.28 -5.71
N PHE A 336 -44.06 -0.38 -6.84
CA PHE A 336 -44.92 0.19 -7.89
C PHE A 336 -46.11 -0.68 -8.29
N SER A 337 -46.25 -1.88 -7.73
CA SER A 337 -47.28 -2.85 -8.12
C SER A 337 -48.55 -2.83 -7.25
N ALA A 338 -48.55 -2.09 -6.13
CA ALA A 338 -49.65 -1.96 -5.15
C ALA A 338 -50.16 -3.30 -4.56
N ALA A 339 -50.93 -3.26 -3.47
CA ALA A 339 -51.41 -4.47 -2.78
C ALA A 339 -52.06 -5.50 -3.73
N GLY A 340 -51.49 -6.71 -3.75
CA GLY A 340 -51.94 -7.82 -4.59
C GLY A 340 -51.50 -7.75 -6.06
N GLY A 341 -50.52 -6.91 -6.41
CA GLY A 341 -49.97 -6.83 -7.77
C GLY A 341 -50.91 -6.18 -8.78
N ARG A 342 -51.88 -5.39 -8.30
CA ARG A 342 -53.01 -4.92 -9.09
C ARG A 342 -52.72 -3.67 -9.93
N ASP A 343 -51.63 -2.95 -9.68
CA ASP A 343 -51.26 -1.76 -10.45
C ASP A 343 -50.19 -2.07 -11.52
N LEU A 344 -50.52 -3.01 -12.40
CA LEU A 344 -49.64 -3.39 -13.52
C LEU A 344 -49.40 -2.23 -14.49
N THR A 345 -50.35 -1.30 -14.61
CA THR A 345 -50.22 -0.15 -15.52
C THR A 345 -49.17 0.82 -15.00
N ASN A 346 -49.17 1.14 -13.71
CA ASN A 346 -48.11 1.95 -13.11
C ASN A 346 -46.75 1.26 -13.23
N LEU A 347 -46.68 -0.05 -12.96
CA LEU A 347 -45.45 -0.83 -13.07
C LEU A 347 -44.81 -0.74 -14.47
N VAL A 348 -45.59 -0.81 -15.56
CA VAL A 348 -45.05 -0.63 -16.92
C VAL A 348 -44.63 0.82 -17.17
N ARG A 349 -45.42 1.81 -16.71
CA ARG A 349 -45.09 3.24 -16.89
C ARG A 349 -43.74 3.61 -16.27
N VAL A 350 -43.49 3.19 -15.04
CA VAL A 350 -42.21 3.47 -14.35
C VAL A 350 -41.02 2.80 -15.03
N ASN A 351 -41.20 1.56 -15.51
CA ASN A 351 -40.15 0.85 -16.23
C ASN A 351 -39.88 1.45 -17.62
N ARG A 352 -40.91 1.97 -18.30
CA ARG A 352 -40.75 2.73 -19.54
C ARG A 352 -39.98 4.04 -19.31
N LEU A 353 -40.29 4.78 -18.24
CA LEU A 353 -39.57 6.02 -17.89
C LEU A 353 -38.09 5.77 -17.62
N ALA A 354 -37.78 4.77 -16.79
CA ALA A 354 -36.40 4.37 -16.51
C ALA A 354 -35.67 3.91 -17.78
N SER A 355 -36.32 3.09 -18.60
CA SER A 355 -35.76 2.64 -19.88
C SER A 355 -35.50 3.78 -20.85
N ALA A 356 -36.38 4.79 -20.90
CA ALA A 356 -36.17 5.98 -21.73
C ALA A 356 -34.96 6.81 -21.25
N GLN A 357 -34.75 6.93 -19.93
CA GLN A 357 -33.55 7.58 -19.39
C GLN A 357 -32.28 6.80 -19.76
N ILE A 358 -32.28 5.46 -19.58
CA ILE A 358 -31.16 4.59 -19.96
C ILE A 358 -30.82 4.72 -21.45
N LYS A 359 -31.84 4.79 -22.31
CA LYS A 359 -31.64 5.01 -23.76
C LYS A 359 -30.95 6.34 -24.04
N ARG A 360 -31.36 7.43 -23.37
CA ARG A 360 -30.69 8.74 -23.50
C ARG A 360 -29.23 8.68 -23.08
N TYR A 361 -28.94 7.97 -21.99
CA TYR A 361 -27.57 7.76 -21.53
C TYR A 361 -26.74 6.95 -22.54
N GLN A 362 -27.27 5.84 -23.05
CA GLN A 362 -26.62 5.03 -24.09
C GLN A 362 -26.30 5.84 -25.35
N HIS A 363 -27.22 6.68 -25.79
CA HIS A 363 -27.03 7.57 -26.93
C HIS A 363 -25.89 8.56 -26.70
N ALA A 364 -25.90 9.29 -25.58
CA ALA A 364 -24.81 10.20 -25.23
C ALA A 364 -23.45 9.49 -25.11
N TYR A 365 -23.45 8.28 -24.54
CA TYR A 365 -22.26 7.45 -24.40
C TYR A 365 -21.71 6.96 -25.75
N ALA A 366 -22.59 6.60 -26.70
CA ALA A 366 -22.21 6.20 -28.05
C ALA A 366 -21.57 7.38 -28.83
N LEU A 367 -22.19 8.56 -28.76
CA LEU A 367 -21.66 9.79 -29.35
C LEU A 367 -20.28 10.14 -28.78
N ALA A 368 -20.12 10.09 -27.46
CA ALA A 368 -18.84 10.35 -26.80
C ALA A 368 -17.72 9.37 -27.23
N ARG A 369 -18.09 8.17 -27.72
CA ARG A 369 -17.15 7.16 -28.22
C ARG A 369 -16.94 7.20 -29.74
N GLY A 370 -17.61 8.09 -30.47
CA GLY A 370 -17.48 8.21 -31.93
C GLY A 370 -17.96 6.97 -32.69
N ALA A 371 -18.91 6.22 -32.13
CA ALA A 371 -19.54 5.08 -32.81
C ALA A 371 -20.72 5.58 -33.66
N ASP A 372 -20.84 5.07 -34.89
CA ASP A 372 -21.91 5.40 -35.82
C ASP A 372 -23.16 4.51 -35.56
N GLU A 373 -24.35 5.10 -35.56
CA GLU A 373 -25.60 4.51 -35.03
C GLU A 373 -26.26 3.44 -35.92
N THR A 374 -25.59 2.94 -36.95
CA THR A 374 -26.28 2.41 -38.13
C THR A 374 -26.74 0.94 -38.06
N HIS A 375 -26.67 0.26 -36.91
CA HIS A 375 -27.27 -1.08 -36.76
C HIS A 375 -27.96 -1.33 -35.42
N PRO A 376 -29.29 -1.61 -35.40
CA PRO A 376 -30.00 -2.06 -34.20
C PRO A 376 -29.55 -3.49 -33.87
N SER A 377 -28.49 -3.61 -33.09
CA SER A 377 -28.01 -4.89 -32.57
C SER A 377 -27.82 -4.78 -31.06
N GLY A 378 -28.20 -5.84 -30.33
CA GLY A 378 -28.17 -5.85 -28.87
C GLY A 378 -29.37 -5.14 -28.22
N PRO A 379 -29.18 -4.43 -27.07
CA PRO A 379 -30.28 -3.91 -26.26
C PRO A 379 -31.26 -2.98 -26.98
N LEU A 380 -30.82 -2.21 -27.99
CA LEU A 380 -31.70 -1.31 -28.74
C LEU A 380 -32.83 -2.04 -29.49
N GLY A 381 -32.61 -3.29 -29.91
CA GLY A 381 -33.68 -4.12 -30.49
C GLY A 381 -34.74 -4.51 -29.48
N ILE A 382 -34.33 -4.76 -28.22
CA ILE A 382 -35.24 -5.08 -27.10
C ILE A 382 -36.07 -3.84 -26.73
N TRP A 383 -35.44 -2.66 -26.71
CA TRP A 383 -36.16 -1.38 -26.55
C TRP A 383 -37.25 -1.20 -27.61
N SER A 384 -36.94 -1.42 -28.90
CA SER A 384 -37.92 -1.28 -29.98
C SER A 384 -39.09 -2.25 -29.80
N ARG A 385 -38.83 -3.51 -29.45
CA ARG A 385 -39.88 -4.48 -29.10
C ARG A 385 -40.72 -4.02 -27.90
N ALA A 386 -40.10 -3.50 -26.85
CA ALA A 386 -40.81 -3.02 -25.68
C ALA A 386 -41.75 -1.83 -26.01
N GLU A 387 -41.32 -0.91 -26.87
CA GLU A 387 -42.17 0.18 -27.36
C GLU A 387 -43.31 -0.32 -28.27
N GLU A 388 -43.07 -1.34 -29.10
CA GLU A 388 -44.14 -2.00 -29.87
C GLU A 388 -45.19 -2.64 -28.95
N ASP A 389 -44.75 -3.38 -27.92
CA ASP A 389 -45.64 -3.98 -26.92
C ASP A 389 -46.47 -2.90 -26.20
N TRP A 390 -45.83 -1.79 -25.80
CA TRP A 390 -46.50 -0.64 -25.18
C TRP A 390 -47.53 0.04 -26.10
N ASN A 391 -47.17 0.25 -27.36
CA ASN A 391 -48.05 0.87 -28.35
C ASN A 391 -49.25 -0.03 -28.66
N SER A 392 -49.04 -1.36 -28.75
CA SER A 392 -50.11 -2.33 -28.98
C SER A 392 -51.16 -2.31 -27.85
N MET A 393 -50.69 -2.17 -26.59
CA MET A 393 -51.53 -2.00 -25.40
C MET A 393 -52.32 -0.69 -25.46
N SER A 394 -51.66 0.40 -25.86
CA SER A 394 -52.28 1.73 -25.94
C SER A 394 -53.35 1.82 -27.04
N GLN A 395 -53.19 1.07 -28.14
CA GLN A 395 -54.13 1.03 -29.26
C GLN A 395 -55.33 0.08 -29.03
N HIS A 396 -55.23 -0.89 -28.11
CA HIS A 396 -56.29 -1.85 -27.79
C HIS A 396 -56.71 -1.77 -26.30
N PRO A 397 -57.34 -0.66 -25.85
CA PRO A 397 -57.69 -0.45 -24.44
C PRO A 397 -58.78 -1.41 -23.88
N HIS A 398 -59.49 -2.14 -24.76
CA HIS A 398 -60.57 -3.06 -24.40
C HIS A 398 -60.37 -4.48 -25.00
N PRO A 399 -59.49 -5.32 -24.42
CA PRO A 399 -59.42 -6.73 -24.79
C PRO A 399 -60.69 -7.49 -24.36
N ARG A 400 -61.05 -8.54 -25.10
CA ARG A 400 -62.30 -9.32 -24.92
C ARG A 400 -62.42 -10.05 -23.56
N ARG A 401 -61.32 -10.17 -22.80
CA ARG A 401 -61.22 -10.74 -21.44
C ARG A 401 -60.20 -9.98 -20.59
N GLY A 402 -60.46 -9.83 -19.29
CA GLY A 402 -59.55 -9.17 -18.34
C GLY A 402 -58.18 -9.85 -18.21
N SER A 403 -58.13 -11.19 -18.25
CA SER A 403 -56.88 -11.97 -18.19
C SER A 403 -55.92 -11.72 -19.35
N ASP A 404 -56.46 -11.42 -20.54
CA ASP A 404 -55.63 -11.16 -21.73
C ASP A 404 -55.00 -9.76 -21.66
N ARG A 405 -55.67 -8.80 -21.00
CA ARG A 405 -55.12 -7.47 -20.72
C ARG A 405 -53.90 -7.55 -19.81
N ASP A 406 -54.04 -8.24 -18.68
CA ASP A 406 -52.99 -8.33 -17.67
C ASP A 406 -51.77 -9.06 -18.23
N ARG A 407 -51.99 -10.08 -19.09
CA ARG A 407 -50.91 -10.76 -19.80
C ARG A 407 -50.14 -9.85 -20.76
N LEU A 408 -50.83 -8.97 -21.50
CA LEU A 408 -50.19 -8.00 -22.39
C LEU A 408 -49.41 -6.94 -21.61
N ILE A 409 -49.97 -6.43 -20.51
CA ILE A 409 -49.31 -5.45 -19.62
C ILE A 409 -48.05 -6.07 -19.00
N LEU A 410 -48.16 -7.30 -18.48
CA LEU A 410 -47.02 -8.01 -17.92
C LEU A 410 -45.96 -8.36 -18.98
N GLY A 411 -46.37 -8.60 -20.23
CA GLY A 411 -45.47 -8.76 -21.38
C GLY A 411 -44.62 -7.51 -21.61
N ALA A 412 -45.26 -6.34 -21.72
CA ALA A 412 -44.55 -5.06 -21.90
C ALA A 412 -43.60 -4.75 -20.71
N TYR A 413 -44.03 -5.03 -19.47
CA TYR A 413 -43.17 -4.90 -18.29
C TYR A 413 -41.90 -5.75 -18.42
N LYS A 414 -42.05 -7.03 -18.79
CA LYS A 414 -40.91 -7.95 -18.97
C LYS A 414 -39.97 -7.48 -20.07
N SER A 415 -40.49 -6.97 -21.19
CA SER A 415 -39.67 -6.45 -22.29
C SER A 415 -38.82 -5.23 -21.85
N TYR A 416 -39.40 -4.28 -21.11
CA TYR A 416 -38.60 -3.16 -20.55
C TYR A 416 -37.58 -3.63 -19.52
N ARG A 417 -37.95 -4.57 -18.65
CA ARG A 417 -37.06 -5.12 -17.63
C ARG A 417 -35.87 -5.85 -18.26
N GLU A 418 -36.12 -6.62 -19.32
CA GLU A 418 -35.08 -7.30 -20.10
C GLU A 418 -34.13 -6.29 -20.74
N TYR A 419 -34.65 -5.23 -21.37
CA TYR A 419 -33.83 -4.14 -21.93
C TYR A 419 -32.91 -3.49 -20.89
N GLN A 420 -33.43 -3.18 -19.71
CA GLN A 420 -32.67 -2.59 -18.62
C GLN A 420 -31.54 -3.51 -18.15
N ARG A 421 -31.84 -4.81 -17.93
CA ARG A 421 -30.86 -5.79 -17.47
C ARG A 421 -29.79 -6.08 -18.50
N ASP A 422 -30.16 -6.28 -19.75
CA ASP A 422 -29.21 -6.51 -20.84
C ASP A 422 -28.30 -5.29 -21.07
N THR A 423 -28.88 -4.08 -20.97
CA THR A 423 -28.08 -2.85 -21.02
C THR A 423 -27.07 -2.79 -19.88
N LEU A 424 -27.49 -3.06 -18.64
CA LEU A 424 -26.59 -3.07 -17.49
C LEU A 424 -25.47 -4.12 -17.65
N HIS A 425 -25.80 -5.32 -18.11
CA HIS A 425 -24.81 -6.37 -18.40
C HIS A 425 -23.83 -5.96 -19.49
N LEU A 426 -24.32 -5.37 -20.59
CA LEU A 426 -23.47 -4.88 -21.67
C LEU A 426 -22.54 -3.77 -21.18
N CYS A 427 -23.06 -2.77 -20.47
CA CYS A 427 -22.26 -1.68 -19.91
C CYS A 427 -21.19 -2.19 -18.94
N LYS A 428 -21.53 -3.11 -18.03
CA LYS A 428 -20.55 -3.78 -17.15
C LYS A 428 -19.42 -4.45 -17.94
N SER A 429 -19.76 -5.15 -19.04
CA SER A 429 -18.75 -5.79 -19.91
C SER A 429 -17.87 -4.79 -20.67
N LEU A 430 -18.40 -3.60 -20.99
CA LEU A 430 -17.72 -2.55 -21.74
C LEU A 430 -16.82 -1.65 -20.88
N TRP A 431 -17.05 -1.60 -19.56
CA TRP A 431 -16.29 -0.79 -18.61
C TRP A 431 -15.00 -1.49 -18.14
N THR A 432 -14.93 -2.82 -18.20
CA THR A 432 -13.67 -3.56 -18.00
C THR A 432 -12.85 -3.58 -19.30
N ARG A 433 -12.02 -2.54 -19.52
CA ARG A 433 -11.09 -2.48 -20.66
C ARG A 433 -9.65 -2.47 -20.18
N PHE A 434 -8.77 -3.09 -20.96
CA PHE A 434 -7.33 -3.11 -20.74
C PHE A 434 -6.63 -2.32 -21.84
N ASP A 435 -5.75 -1.39 -21.45
CA ASP A 435 -4.85 -0.70 -22.37
C ASP A 435 -3.64 -1.60 -22.67
N ILE A 436 -3.79 -2.42 -23.72
CA ILE A 436 -2.78 -3.41 -24.11
C ILE A 436 -1.44 -2.77 -24.49
N PRO A 437 -1.38 -1.68 -25.30
CA PRO A 437 -0.13 -0.96 -25.55
C PRO A 437 0.63 -0.57 -24.28
N SER A 438 -0.05 0.08 -23.32
CA SER A 438 0.58 0.52 -22.06
C SER A 438 1.06 -0.67 -21.21
N MET A 439 0.28 -1.75 -21.15
CA MET A 439 0.70 -2.98 -20.47
C MET A 439 1.96 -3.59 -21.09
N ILE A 440 2.04 -3.67 -22.42
CA ILE A 440 3.22 -4.20 -23.13
C ILE A 440 4.45 -3.32 -22.83
N GLN A 441 4.29 -1.99 -22.89
CA GLN A 441 5.37 -1.06 -22.58
C GLN A 441 5.89 -1.23 -21.15
N GLY A 442 5.00 -1.35 -20.16
CA GLY A 442 5.36 -1.60 -18.76
C GLY A 442 6.13 -2.92 -18.57
N ILE A 443 5.69 -3.99 -19.25
CA ILE A 443 6.38 -5.30 -19.23
C ILE A 443 7.78 -5.17 -19.87
N LEU A 444 7.90 -4.48 -21.01
CA LEU A 444 9.19 -4.29 -21.68
C LEU A 444 10.17 -3.47 -20.83
N ILE A 445 9.71 -2.40 -20.18
CA ILE A 445 10.54 -1.60 -19.26
C ILE A 445 11.01 -2.45 -18.09
N SER A 446 10.10 -3.20 -17.48
CA SER A 446 10.41 -4.06 -16.33
C SER A 446 11.39 -5.18 -16.72
N PHE A 447 11.21 -5.79 -17.89
CA PHE A 447 12.13 -6.78 -18.45
C PHE A 447 13.52 -6.18 -18.70
N ALA A 448 13.61 -5.02 -19.33
CA ALA A 448 14.88 -4.34 -19.59
C ALA A 448 15.59 -3.93 -18.29
N GLY A 449 14.84 -3.44 -17.29
CA GLY A 449 15.35 -3.19 -15.94
C GLY A 449 15.89 -4.44 -15.26
N LEU A 450 15.19 -5.57 -15.39
CA LEU A 450 15.63 -6.86 -14.85
C LEU A 450 16.95 -7.32 -15.48
N ILE A 451 17.10 -7.18 -16.80
CA ILE A 451 18.36 -7.52 -17.49
C ILE A 451 19.51 -6.65 -16.97
N LEU A 452 19.29 -5.35 -16.75
CA LEU A 452 20.31 -4.47 -16.16
C LEU A 452 20.70 -4.89 -14.74
N LEU A 453 19.70 -5.22 -13.90
CA LEU A 453 19.94 -5.73 -12.54
C LEU A 453 20.72 -7.05 -12.57
N LEU A 454 20.38 -7.96 -13.48
CA LEU A 454 21.08 -9.23 -13.66
C LEU A 454 22.53 -9.01 -14.11
N CYS A 455 22.76 -8.11 -15.08
CA CYS A 455 24.09 -7.72 -15.53
C CYS A 455 24.90 -7.09 -14.38
N TYR A 456 24.31 -6.22 -13.57
CA TYR A 456 25.01 -5.60 -12.44
C TYR A 456 25.31 -6.58 -11.30
N ALA A 457 24.35 -7.44 -10.95
CA ALA A 457 24.49 -8.42 -9.89
C ALA A 457 25.49 -9.52 -10.26
N ARG A 458 25.48 -10.04 -11.49
CA ARG A 458 26.27 -11.22 -11.88
C ARG A 458 27.19 -11.04 -13.08
N GLY A 459 26.88 -10.12 -13.99
CA GLY A 459 27.56 -9.96 -15.27
C GLY A 459 28.82 -9.08 -15.25
N ILE A 460 29.18 -8.47 -14.12
CA ILE A 460 30.32 -7.55 -14.01
C ILE A 460 31.43 -8.14 -13.14
N ARG A 461 32.65 -8.21 -13.67
CA ARG A 461 33.89 -8.60 -12.97
C ARG A 461 34.66 -7.36 -12.52
N GLY A 462 34.99 -7.30 -11.23
CA GLY A 462 35.76 -6.22 -10.62
C GLY A 462 34.96 -5.44 -9.57
N ASP A 463 35.58 -4.39 -9.03
CA ASP A 463 34.96 -3.52 -8.02
C ASP A 463 33.79 -2.74 -8.63
N ARG A 464 32.58 -2.95 -8.08
CA ARG A 464 31.36 -2.27 -8.56
C ARG A 464 31.35 -0.79 -8.23
N THR A 465 32.03 -0.37 -7.16
CA THR A 465 32.07 1.05 -6.76
C THR A 465 32.71 1.94 -7.83
N ASP A 466 33.66 1.40 -8.61
CA ASP A 466 34.27 2.07 -9.76
C ASP A 466 33.25 2.34 -10.89
N LEU A 467 32.18 1.54 -10.98
CA LEU A 467 31.15 1.63 -12.03
C LEU A 467 29.91 2.37 -11.56
N SER A 468 29.53 2.27 -10.27
CA SER A 468 28.28 2.83 -9.75
C SER A 468 28.19 4.35 -9.97
N PHE A 469 29.23 5.11 -9.63
CA PHE A 469 29.19 6.58 -9.74
C PHE A 469 29.12 7.09 -11.19
N PRO A 470 29.95 6.60 -12.14
CA PRO A 470 29.78 6.91 -13.56
C PRO A 470 28.41 6.49 -14.12
N THR A 471 27.89 5.34 -13.69
CA THR A 471 26.58 4.84 -14.13
C THR A 471 25.46 5.77 -13.67
N LEU A 472 25.45 6.18 -12.40
CA LEU A 472 24.45 7.10 -11.84
C LEU A 472 24.43 8.45 -12.58
N ARG A 473 25.61 9.01 -12.86
CA ARG A 473 25.71 10.26 -13.64
C ARG A 473 25.12 10.10 -15.05
N ARG A 474 25.43 8.98 -15.73
CA ARG A 474 24.90 8.69 -17.06
C ARG A 474 23.40 8.47 -17.03
N ILE A 475 22.87 7.75 -16.04
CA ILE A 475 21.43 7.59 -15.83
C ILE A 475 20.76 8.96 -15.68
N GLY A 476 21.30 9.86 -14.86
CA GLY A 476 20.74 11.22 -14.71
C GLY A 476 20.65 11.99 -16.03
N VAL A 477 21.72 11.95 -16.84
CA VAL A 477 21.73 12.58 -18.18
C VAL A 477 20.77 11.87 -19.14
N GLY A 478 20.78 10.53 -19.16
CA GLY A 478 19.92 9.71 -20.02
C GLY A 478 18.44 9.90 -19.72
N SER A 479 18.06 9.96 -18.45
CA SER A 479 16.71 10.28 -18.02
C SER A 479 16.31 11.69 -18.45
N GLY A 480 17.20 12.68 -18.36
CA GLY A 480 16.93 14.04 -18.87
C GLY A 480 16.68 14.09 -20.38
N ILE A 481 17.50 13.38 -21.18
CA ILE A 481 17.28 13.22 -22.63
C ILE A 481 15.97 12.46 -22.89
N GLY A 482 15.71 11.43 -22.08
CA GLY A 482 14.51 10.61 -22.12
C GLY A 482 13.23 11.41 -21.92
N VAL A 483 13.20 12.36 -20.98
CA VAL A 483 12.06 13.29 -20.78
C VAL A 483 11.75 14.04 -22.07
N MET A 484 12.79 14.62 -22.71
CA MET A 484 12.62 15.37 -23.94
C MET A 484 12.10 14.48 -25.08
N GLY A 485 12.66 13.28 -25.24
CA GLY A 485 12.21 12.30 -26.23
C GLY A 485 10.77 11.83 -26.00
N GLY A 486 10.41 11.51 -24.75
CA GLY A 486 9.06 11.10 -24.36
C GLY A 486 8.01 12.18 -24.66
N MET A 487 8.32 13.44 -24.31
CA MET A 487 7.43 14.57 -24.60
C MET A 487 7.25 14.82 -26.10
N ILE A 488 8.30 14.65 -26.91
CA ILE A 488 8.22 14.77 -28.37
C ILE A 488 7.38 13.64 -28.97
N LEU A 489 7.62 12.39 -28.56
CA LEU A 489 6.88 11.21 -29.05
C LEU A 489 5.38 11.31 -28.73
N THR A 490 5.04 11.75 -27.52
CA THR A 490 3.65 12.00 -27.12
C THR A 490 3.07 13.21 -27.84
N GLY A 491 3.84 14.30 -28.00
CA GLY A 491 3.41 15.50 -28.71
C GLY A 491 3.12 15.26 -30.20
N MET A 492 3.90 14.41 -30.84
CA MET A 492 3.71 13.98 -32.24
C MET A 492 2.64 12.89 -32.42
N ARG A 493 1.99 12.46 -31.32
CA ARG A 493 0.98 11.38 -31.30
C ARG A 493 1.47 10.05 -31.90
N ILE A 494 2.78 9.80 -31.88
CA ILE A 494 3.36 8.52 -32.30
C ILE A 494 3.01 7.43 -31.28
N VAL A 495 2.94 7.80 -30.01
CA VAL A 495 2.49 6.93 -28.92
C VAL A 495 1.25 7.56 -28.28
N GLN A 496 0.17 6.78 -28.15
CA GLN A 496 -1.10 7.21 -27.53
C GLN A 496 -1.01 7.19 -26.00
N LEU A 497 -0.04 7.92 -25.44
CA LEU A 497 0.11 8.09 -23.99
C LEU A 497 -0.34 9.49 -23.57
N SER A 498 -0.79 9.63 -22.33
CA SER A 498 -0.90 10.95 -21.71
C SER A 498 0.49 11.61 -21.58
N ARG A 499 0.54 12.93 -21.39
CA ARG A 499 1.80 13.67 -21.24
C ARG A 499 2.64 13.18 -20.05
N VAL A 500 1.98 12.78 -18.95
CA VAL A 500 2.65 12.28 -17.75
C VAL A 500 3.20 10.89 -18.00
N GLU A 501 2.42 10.00 -18.61
CA GLU A 501 2.88 8.65 -18.98
C GLU A 501 4.04 8.71 -19.98
N GLY A 502 3.97 9.59 -20.98
CA GLY A 502 5.06 9.83 -21.92
C GLY A 502 6.35 10.30 -21.26
N LEU A 503 6.25 11.16 -20.23
CA LEU A 503 7.39 11.63 -19.44
C LEU A 503 8.00 10.49 -18.61
N VAL A 504 7.17 9.72 -17.90
CA VAL A 504 7.63 8.57 -17.09
C VAL A 504 8.26 7.49 -17.98
N PHE A 505 7.62 7.17 -19.10
CA PHE A 505 8.13 6.27 -20.11
C PHE A 505 9.50 6.74 -20.64
N GLY A 506 9.60 8.02 -20.99
CA GLY A 506 10.84 8.65 -21.44
C GLY A 506 11.97 8.56 -20.41
N ILE A 507 11.69 8.89 -19.14
CA ILE A 507 12.66 8.78 -18.03
C ILE A 507 13.17 7.34 -17.89
N ALA A 508 12.27 6.35 -17.91
CA ALA A 508 12.61 4.95 -17.74
C ALA A 508 13.47 4.44 -18.90
N VAL A 509 13.04 4.65 -20.15
CA VAL A 509 13.79 4.22 -21.35
C VAL A 509 15.14 4.92 -21.42
N GLY A 510 15.19 6.25 -21.22
CA GLY A 510 16.43 7.02 -21.23
C GLY A 510 17.41 6.58 -20.15
N GLY A 511 16.92 6.32 -18.93
CA GLY A 511 17.72 5.79 -17.82
C GLY A 511 18.27 4.39 -18.12
N ILE A 512 17.44 3.49 -18.64
CA ILE A 512 17.82 2.12 -19.02
C ILE A 512 18.89 2.14 -20.12
N CYS A 513 18.68 2.92 -21.18
CA CYS A 513 19.64 3.04 -22.28
C CYS A 513 20.99 3.60 -21.78
N ALA A 514 20.97 4.58 -20.89
CA ALA A 514 22.19 5.13 -20.31
C ALA A 514 22.91 4.15 -19.36
N ALA A 515 22.17 3.40 -18.56
CA ALA A 515 22.74 2.33 -17.74
C ALA A 515 23.38 1.24 -18.62
N LEU A 516 22.67 0.81 -19.67
CA LEU A 516 23.16 -0.18 -20.63
C LEU A 516 24.43 0.30 -21.33
N SER A 517 24.49 1.59 -21.71
CA SER A 517 25.69 2.19 -22.31
C SER A 517 26.91 2.03 -21.42
N THR A 518 26.74 2.02 -20.09
CA THR A 518 27.84 1.89 -19.13
C THR A 518 28.37 0.46 -19.06
N VAL A 519 27.46 -0.52 -19.13
CA VAL A 519 27.83 -1.95 -19.24
C VAL A 519 28.59 -2.19 -20.55
N LEU A 520 28.09 -1.64 -21.67
CA LEU A 520 28.71 -1.78 -22.99
C LEU A 520 30.05 -1.05 -23.13
N TRP A 521 30.30 0.00 -22.34
CA TRP A 521 31.56 0.76 -22.37
C TRP A 521 32.72 0.03 -21.69
N VAL A 522 32.45 -1.03 -20.92
CA VAL A 522 33.48 -1.80 -20.21
C VAL A 522 33.37 -3.29 -20.57
N PRO A 523 33.47 -3.66 -21.87
CA PRO A 523 33.20 -5.02 -22.34
C PRO A 523 34.18 -6.05 -21.76
N LYS A 524 35.41 -5.62 -21.44
CA LYS A 524 36.45 -6.46 -20.82
C LYS A 524 36.12 -6.93 -19.40
N ARG A 525 35.07 -6.38 -18.77
CA ARG A 525 34.59 -6.79 -17.44
C ARG A 525 33.31 -7.64 -17.49
N ILE A 526 32.75 -7.91 -18.68
CA ILE A 526 31.54 -8.72 -18.83
C ILE A 526 31.88 -10.20 -18.66
N VAL A 527 31.14 -10.90 -17.81
CA VAL A 527 31.25 -12.36 -17.61
C VAL A 527 29.88 -12.98 -17.82
N SER A 528 29.86 -14.24 -18.26
CA SER A 528 28.61 -15.00 -18.33
C SER A 528 27.92 -15.02 -16.96
N PRO A 529 26.63 -14.65 -16.87
CA PRO A 529 25.88 -14.68 -15.62
C PRO A 529 25.55 -16.10 -15.14
N MET A 530 25.88 -17.13 -15.93
CA MET A 530 25.55 -18.53 -15.66
C MET A 530 26.07 -19.01 -14.31
N ALA A 531 25.29 -19.90 -13.68
CA ALA A 531 25.64 -20.51 -12.40
C ALA A 531 26.78 -21.54 -12.57
N ASN A 532 27.79 -21.41 -11.71
CA ASN A 532 28.93 -22.33 -11.63
C ASN A 532 29.01 -23.08 -10.29
N SER A 533 28.03 -22.90 -9.41
CA SER A 533 27.97 -23.53 -8.09
C SER A 533 26.57 -24.05 -7.78
N LEU A 534 26.49 -25.07 -6.92
CA LEU A 534 25.23 -25.63 -6.42
C LEU A 534 24.32 -24.53 -5.85
N TRP A 535 24.89 -23.63 -5.05
CA TRP A 535 24.18 -22.53 -4.40
C TRP A 535 23.66 -21.49 -5.39
N ALA A 536 24.41 -21.19 -6.45
CA ALA A 536 23.93 -20.31 -7.51
C ALA A 536 22.79 -20.94 -8.30
N TRP A 537 22.84 -22.24 -8.57
CA TRP A 537 21.73 -22.98 -9.19
C TRP A 537 20.49 -23.00 -8.30
N LEU A 538 20.65 -23.27 -7.01
CA LEU A 538 19.54 -23.28 -6.05
C LEU A 538 18.83 -21.92 -5.99
N ALA A 539 19.60 -20.82 -5.98
CA ALA A 539 19.06 -19.46 -6.02
C ALA A 539 18.24 -19.18 -7.29
N ILE A 540 18.72 -19.61 -8.46
CA ILE A 540 18.00 -19.49 -9.74
C ILE A 540 16.74 -20.35 -9.73
N ILE A 541 16.85 -21.61 -9.31
CA ILE A 541 15.73 -22.56 -9.28
C ILE A 541 14.60 -22.04 -8.40
N PHE A 542 14.88 -21.60 -7.17
CA PHE A 542 13.84 -21.03 -6.31
C PHE A 542 13.15 -19.82 -6.94
N THR A 543 13.92 -18.88 -7.49
CA THR A 543 13.37 -17.67 -8.10
C THR A 543 12.50 -18.01 -9.33
N VAL A 544 12.98 -18.89 -10.21
CA VAL A 544 12.28 -19.26 -11.45
C VAL A 544 11.06 -20.13 -11.17
N LEU A 545 11.16 -21.13 -10.29
CA LEU A 545 10.02 -21.99 -9.95
C LEU A 545 8.90 -21.19 -9.28
N GLN A 546 9.22 -20.28 -8.35
CA GLN A 546 8.23 -19.38 -7.78
C GLN A 546 7.59 -18.50 -8.85
N SER A 547 8.39 -17.95 -9.76
CA SER A 547 7.91 -17.10 -10.87
C SER A 547 6.93 -17.83 -11.80
N ILE A 548 7.23 -19.09 -12.15
CA ILE A 548 6.35 -19.93 -12.98
C ILE A 548 5.09 -20.32 -12.20
N GLY A 549 5.20 -20.57 -10.88
CA GLY A 549 4.08 -20.91 -10.01
C GLY A 549 2.93 -19.91 -10.09
N PHE A 550 3.20 -18.61 -10.22
CA PHE A 550 2.17 -17.58 -10.36
C PHE A 550 1.32 -17.66 -11.64
N SER A 551 1.65 -18.53 -12.59
CA SER A 551 0.75 -18.84 -13.71
C SER A 551 -0.48 -19.66 -13.29
N SER A 552 -0.43 -20.29 -12.10
CA SER A 552 -1.52 -21.11 -11.55
C SER A 552 -2.22 -20.39 -10.38
N ASN A 553 -3.56 -20.42 -10.41
CA ASN A 553 -4.40 -19.95 -9.29
C ASN A 553 -4.09 -20.72 -8.01
N SER A 554 -4.00 -22.06 -8.06
CA SER A 554 -3.72 -22.88 -6.88
C SER A 554 -2.36 -22.54 -6.25
N PHE A 555 -1.32 -22.35 -7.07
CA PHE A 555 0.00 -21.95 -6.56
C PHE A 555 -0.01 -20.54 -5.96
N THR A 556 -0.77 -19.62 -6.56
CA THR A 556 -0.90 -18.25 -6.02
C THR A 556 -1.69 -18.24 -4.70
N ILE A 557 -2.72 -19.07 -4.57
CA ILE A 557 -3.52 -19.22 -3.34
C ILE A 557 -2.69 -19.85 -2.21
N TRP A 558 -1.84 -20.83 -2.51
CA TRP A 558 -1.04 -21.58 -1.53
C TRP A 558 0.44 -21.17 -1.50
N GLU A 559 0.73 -19.89 -1.80
CA GLU A 559 2.10 -19.36 -1.87
C GLU A 559 2.88 -19.57 -0.56
N ASP A 560 2.22 -19.48 0.59
CA ASP A 560 2.79 -19.67 1.91
C ASP A 560 3.40 -21.09 2.12
N GLU A 561 2.67 -22.13 1.72
CA GLU A 561 3.15 -23.52 1.80
C GLU A 561 4.31 -23.78 0.82
N ILE A 562 4.25 -23.17 -0.38
CA ILE A 562 5.30 -23.31 -1.40
C ILE A 562 6.59 -22.65 -0.92
N LEU A 563 6.49 -21.46 -0.32
CA LEU A 563 7.63 -20.76 0.28
C LEU A 563 8.24 -21.56 1.43
N LEU A 564 7.41 -22.16 2.29
CA LEU A 564 7.89 -23.06 3.34
C LEU A 564 8.64 -24.28 2.76
N PHE A 565 8.15 -24.85 1.66
CA PHE A 565 8.82 -25.94 0.96
C PHE A 565 10.20 -25.52 0.43
N PHE A 566 10.33 -24.34 -0.17
CA PHE A 566 11.63 -23.84 -0.63
C PHE A 566 12.60 -23.57 0.53
N LEU A 567 12.13 -22.95 1.61
CA LEU A 567 12.94 -22.70 2.81
C LEU A 567 13.40 -24.01 3.47
N THR A 568 12.51 -25.01 3.54
CA THR A 568 12.83 -26.35 4.06
C THR A 568 13.86 -27.05 3.18
N THR A 569 13.69 -26.97 1.85
CA THR A 569 14.63 -27.53 0.88
C THR A 569 16.02 -26.90 1.04
N PHE A 570 16.10 -25.57 1.20
CA PHE A 570 17.36 -24.89 1.50
C PHE A 570 17.99 -25.41 2.79
N GLY A 571 17.23 -25.48 3.88
CA GLY A 571 17.74 -25.96 5.17
C GLY A 571 18.26 -27.39 5.12
N VAL A 572 17.57 -28.30 4.41
CA VAL A 572 18.03 -29.69 4.22
C VAL A 572 19.31 -29.74 3.39
N VAL A 573 19.38 -29.01 2.27
CA VAL A 573 20.61 -28.94 1.44
C VAL A 573 21.77 -28.35 2.24
N ALA A 574 21.52 -27.34 3.07
CA ALA A 574 22.51 -26.74 3.98
C ALA A 574 22.99 -27.71 5.07
N ALA A 575 22.10 -28.51 5.65
CA ALA A 575 22.47 -29.55 6.60
C ALA A 575 23.41 -30.58 5.94
N LEU A 576 23.05 -31.07 4.75
CA LEU A 576 23.86 -32.04 4.00
C LEU A 576 25.21 -31.45 3.55
N SER A 577 25.25 -30.19 3.14
CA SER A 577 26.49 -29.48 2.82
C SER A 577 27.38 -29.33 4.06
N SER A 578 26.80 -28.98 5.20
CA SER A 578 27.54 -28.79 6.45
C SER A 578 28.18 -30.09 6.95
N LEU A 579 27.51 -31.25 6.76
CA LEU A 579 28.08 -32.57 7.07
C LEU A 579 29.36 -32.90 6.31
N ARG A 580 29.59 -32.27 5.15
CA ARG A 580 30.80 -32.47 4.32
C ARG A 580 31.98 -31.59 4.73
N GLN A 581 31.81 -30.70 5.71
CA GLN A 581 32.88 -29.81 6.16
C GLN A 581 33.98 -30.57 6.90
N LYS A 582 35.24 -30.23 6.61
CA LYS A 582 36.43 -30.86 7.24
C LYS A 582 36.62 -30.41 8.69
N ASN A 583 36.31 -29.14 8.99
CA ASN A 583 36.38 -28.62 10.35
C ASN A 583 35.18 -29.12 11.15
N THR A 584 35.44 -29.84 12.24
CA THR A 584 34.41 -30.40 13.13
C THR A 584 33.51 -29.32 13.72
N GLU A 585 34.05 -28.17 14.10
CA GLU A 585 33.27 -27.05 14.65
C GLU A 585 32.29 -26.49 13.62
N ALA A 586 32.79 -26.17 12.42
CA ALA A 586 31.96 -25.68 11.31
C ALA A 586 30.92 -26.71 10.87
N ARG A 587 31.26 -28.01 10.92
CA ARG A 587 30.35 -29.12 10.61
C ARG A 587 29.18 -29.19 11.59
N VAL A 588 29.46 -29.19 12.89
CA VAL A 588 28.43 -29.29 13.94
C VAL A 588 27.58 -28.03 13.96
N LEU A 589 28.20 -26.85 13.92
CA LEU A 589 27.50 -25.57 13.96
C LEU A 589 26.60 -25.38 12.73
N GLY A 590 27.11 -25.66 11.53
CA GLY A 590 26.35 -25.56 10.29
C GLY A 590 25.18 -26.54 10.24
N PHE A 591 25.37 -27.78 10.70
CA PHE A 591 24.29 -28.77 10.78
C PHE A 591 23.23 -28.35 11.80
N TYR A 592 23.64 -27.91 13.00
CA TYR A 592 22.75 -27.43 14.05
C TYR A 592 21.87 -26.26 13.56
N HIS A 593 22.48 -25.21 13.01
CA HIS A 593 21.71 -24.06 12.52
C HIS A 593 20.82 -24.40 11.32
N SER A 594 21.20 -25.37 10.50
CA SER A 594 20.34 -25.85 9.41
C SER A 594 19.07 -26.54 9.93
N ILE A 595 19.18 -27.37 10.98
CA ILE A 595 18.02 -27.99 11.63
C ILE A 595 17.15 -26.91 12.31
N VAL A 596 17.77 -26.01 13.07
CA VAL A 596 17.07 -24.89 13.72
C VAL A 596 16.31 -24.06 12.69
N PHE A 597 16.93 -23.74 11.55
CA PHE A 597 16.31 -22.97 10.47
C PHE A 597 15.01 -23.62 9.96
N VAL A 598 15.02 -24.94 9.73
CA VAL A 598 13.84 -25.70 9.27
C VAL A 598 12.76 -25.78 10.35
N VAL A 599 13.15 -26.10 11.58
CA VAL A 599 12.22 -26.22 12.71
C VAL A 599 11.52 -24.89 12.99
N LEU A 600 12.26 -23.77 12.98
CA LEU A 600 11.68 -22.45 13.16
C LEU A 600 10.69 -22.10 12.04
N GLY A 601 10.99 -22.47 10.79
CA GLY A 601 10.08 -22.26 9.66
C GLY A 601 8.78 -23.06 9.83
N ARG A 602 8.89 -24.30 10.30
CA ARG A 602 7.72 -25.15 10.58
C ARG A 602 6.90 -24.66 11.77
N ILE A 603 7.54 -24.10 12.80
CA ILE A 603 6.82 -23.47 13.91
C ILE A 603 6.08 -22.22 13.43
N ALA A 604 6.75 -21.38 12.63
CA ALA A 604 6.16 -20.16 12.08
C ALA A 604 4.95 -20.45 11.17
N SER A 605 4.94 -21.56 10.42
CA SER A 605 3.80 -21.93 9.56
C SER A 605 2.51 -22.25 10.31
N PHE A 606 2.57 -22.47 11.63
CA PHE A 606 1.36 -22.60 12.45
C PHE A 606 0.67 -21.26 12.70
N SER A 607 1.34 -20.12 12.48
CA SER A 607 0.70 -18.80 12.49
C SER A 607 0.12 -18.55 11.11
N ARG A 608 -1.19 -18.73 10.93
CA ARG A 608 -1.83 -18.67 9.61
C ARG A 608 -3.16 -17.93 9.63
N LEU A 609 -3.29 -16.96 8.72
CA LEU A 609 -4.55 -16.35 8.37
C LEU A 609 -5.02 -16.92 7.04
N CYS A 610 -6.15 -17.62 7.01
CA CYS A 610 -6.65 -18.25 5.78
C CYS A 610 -7.40 -17.24 4.92
N ARG A 611 -7.24 -17.38 3.61
CA ARG A 611 -8.12 -16.78 2.60
C ARG A 611 -9.37 -17.61 2.40
N GLU A 612 -10.40 -17.00 1.84
CA GLU A 612 -11.63 -17.69 1.45
C GLU A 612 -11.39 -18.81 0.44
N GLU A 613 -10.50 -18.60 -0.54
CA GLU A 613 -10.21 -19.62 -1.56
C GLU A 613 -9.48 -20.84 -0.99
N GLN A 614 -8.99 -20.75 0.25
CA GLN A 614 -8.38 -21.86 0.96
C GLN A 614 -9.39 -22.63 1.82
N MET A 615 -10.61 -22.13 2.01
CA MET A 615 -11.64 -22.80 2.78
C MET A 615 -12.30 -23.94 1.97
N PRO A 616 -12.67 -25.07 2.59
CA PRO A 616 -12.55 -25.42 4.01
C PRO A 616 -11.20 -26.05 4.41
N LEU A 617 -10.23 -26.12 3.49
CA LEU A 617 -8.96 -26.84 3.68
C LEU A 617 -7.95 -26.12 4.60
N CYS A 618 -8.19 -24.84 4.89
CA CYS A 618 -7.35 -24.03 5.77
C CYS A 618 -8.17 -23.56 6.98
N VAL A 619 -7.57 -23.71 8.18
CA VAL A 619 -8.12 -23.21 9.44
C VAL A 619 -7.24 -22.08 9.95
N SER A 620 -7.84 -20.91 10.21
CA SER A 620 -7.09 -19.77 10.70
C SER A 620 -6.73 -19.94 12.18
N THR A 621 -5.46 -19.71 12.49
CA THR A 621 -4.88 -19.77 13.85
C THR A 621 -4.35 -18.42 14.33
N TYR A 622 -4.38 -17.41 13.46
CA TYR A 622 -3.88 -16.07 13.75
C TYR A 622 -4.75 -15.30 14.76
N TYR A 623 -6.07 -15.53 14.72
CA TYR A 623 -7.06 -14.92 15.61
C TYR A 623 -7.65 -15.91 16.62
N ALA A 624 -8.45 -15.41 17.56
CA ALA A 624 -9.07 -16.22 18.61
C ALA A 624 -10.00 -17.32 18.05
N SER A 625 -10.63 -17.06 16.90
CA SER A 625 -11.46 -18.01 16.16
C SER A 625 -11.50 -17.60 14.69
N SER A 626 -12.12 -18.43 13.84
CA SER A 626 -12.40 -18.07 12.43
C SER A 626 -13.35 -16.90 12.28
N THR A 627 -14.03 -16.48 13.36
CA THR A 627 -15.04 -15.41 13.35
C THR A 627 -14.69 -14.21 14.23
N SER A 628 -13.42 -14.09 14.61
CA SER A 628 -12.91 -13.04 15.50
C SER A 628 -11.77 -12.30 14.83
N SER A 629 -11.71 -10.99 15.09
CA SER A 629 -10.59 -10.13 14.70
C SER A 629 -9.64 -9.81 15.86
N THR A 630 -9.86 -10.41 17.03
CA THR A 630 -9.03 -10.24 18.23
C THR A 630 -8.11 -11.43 18.47
N SER A 631 -7.05 -11.21 19.25
CA SER A 631 -6.12 -12.29 19.61
C SER A 631 -6.69 -13.15 20.73
N ALA A 632 -6.42 -14.47 20.70
CA ALA A 632 -6.73 -15.32 21.83
C ALA A 632 -5.92 -14.89 23.06
N TRP A 633 -6.47 -15.10 24.27
CA TRP A 633 -5.77 -14.76 25.52
C TRP A 633 -4.40 -15.46 25.65
N TRP A 634 -4.27 -16.69 25.14
CA TRP A 634 -3.02 -17.44 25.18
C TRP A 634 -1.98 -16.93 24.18
N HIS A 635 -2.38 -16.19 23.12
CA HIS A 635 -1.44 -15.54 22.21
C HIS A 635 -0.58 -14.50 22.94
N LEU A 636 -1.08 -13.89 24.02
CA LEU A 636 -0.34 -12.90 24.81
C LEU A 636 0.92 -13.49 25.44
N LEU A 637 0.88 -14.77 25.84
CA LEU A 637 2.02 -15.48 26.41
C LEU A 637 3.22 -15.51 25.45
N ILE A 638 2.96 -15.53 24.14
CA ILE A 638 3.99 -15.56 23.10
C ILE A 638 4.91 -14.33 23.23
N LEU A 639 4.36 -13.15 23.47
CA LEU A 639 5.15 -11.92 23.58
C LEU A 639 5.99 -11.87 24.87
N PHE A 640 5.47 -12.41 25.97
CA PHE A 640 6.25 -12.55 27.21
C PHE A 640 7.39 -13.57 27.03
N LEU A 641 7.11 -14.72 26.41
CA LEU A 641 8.15 -15.70 26.05
C LEU A 641 9.19 -15.07 25.12
N LEU A 642 8.75 -14.25 24.16
CA LEU A 642 9.64 -13.55 23.24
C LEU A 642 10.57 -12.59 23.97
N ALA A 643 10.05 -11.80 24.93
CA ALA A 643 10.84 -10.88 25.75
C ALA A 643 11.93 -11.60 26.58
N LEU A 644 11.69 -12.84 26.99
CA LEU A 644 12.65 -13.66 27.74
C LEU A 644 13.68 -14.36 26.82
N VAL A 645 13.19 -15.00 25.77
CA VAL A 645 13.96 -15.92 24.92
C VAL A 645 14.75 -15.18 23.85
N LEU A 646 14.14 -14.28 23.08
CA LEU A 646 14.77 -13.68 21.91
C LEU A 646 16.07 -12.91 22.24
N PRO A 647 16.14 -12.06 23.28
CA PRO A 647 17.40 -11.40 23.66
C PRO A 647 18.49 -12.39 24.05
N SER A 648 18.13 -13.51 24.70
CA SER A 648 19.06 -14.56 25.11
C SER A 648 19.60 -15.34 23.91
N VAL A 649 18.74 -15.61 22.92
CA VAL A 649 19.13 -16.21 21.64
C VAL A 649 20.09 -15.30 20.89
N ILE A 650 19.76 -14.02 20.71
CA ILE A 650 20.65 -13.07 20.00
C ILE A 650 22.01 -12.96 20.72
N ARG A 651 22.00 -12.91 22.05
CA ARG A 651 23.22 -12.91 22.86
C ARG A 651 24.12 -14.12 22.59
N SER A 652 23.57 -15.31 22.33
CA SER A 652 24.39 -16.51 22.09
C SER A 652 25.20 -16.41 20.80
N TYR A 653 24.66 -15.82 19.73
CA TYR A 653 25.40 -15.55 18.48
C TYR A 653 26.55 -14.56 18.68
N TYR A 654 26.33 -13.53 19.50
CA TYR A 654 27.39 -12.58 19.87
C TYR A 654 28.48 -13.25 20.70
N GLN A 655 28.10 -14.12 21.64
CA GLN A 655 29.07 -14.86 22.45
C GLN A 655 29.90 -15.85 21.63
N GLY A 656 29.30 -16.51 20.62
CA GLY A 656 30.02 -17.42 19.72
C GLY A 656 31.16 -16.73 18.95
N SER A 657 31.08 -15.42 18.74
CA SER A 657 32.13 -14.60 18.13
C SER A 657 32.89 -13.72 19.14
N LYS A 658 32.73 -13.98 20.45
CA LYS A 658 33.27 -13.17 21.56
C LYS A 658 32.99 -11.67 21.41
N SER A 659 31.88 -11.33 20.77
CA SER A 659 31.48 -9.97 20.40
C SER A 659 30.40 -9.40 21.33
N TYR A 660 30.04 -10.10 22.41
CA TYR A 660 29.09 -9.60 23.41
C TYR A 660 29.77 -8.63 24.38
N GLU A 661 30.29 -7.54 23.83
CA GLU A 661 31.11 -6.54 24.53
C GLU A 661 30.61 -5.13 24.21
N GLY A 662 30.94 -4.17 25.09
CA GLY A 662 30.61 -2.76 24.89
C GLY A 662 29.10 -2.50 24.76
N SER A 663 28.69 -1.88 23.66
CA SER A 663 27.30 -1.47 23.41
C SER A 663 26.32 -2.65 23.29
N ALA A 664 26.79 -3.84 22.91
CA ALA A 664 25.95 -5.03 22.79
C ALA A 664 25.34 -5.46 24.14
N VAL A 665 26.07 -5.29 25.25
CA VAL A 665 25.62 -5.69 26.59
C VAL A 665 24.41 -4.87 27.01
N PHE A 666 24.52 -3.55 26.92
CA PHE A 666 23.43 -2.63 27.24
C PHE A 666 22.25 -2.78 26.26
N TRP A 667 22.53 -2.79 24.96
CA TRP A 667 21.47 -2.75 23.95
C TRP A 667 20.64 -4.04 23.93
N ILE A 668 21.30 -5.21 23.84
CA ILE A 668 20.61 -6.50 23.75
C ILE A 668 20.11 -6.95 25.13
N GLY A 669 20.94 -6.78 26.17
CA GLY A 669 20.64 -7.29 27.51
C GLY A 669 19.57 -6.50 28.25
N ILE A 670 19.50 -5.18 28.01
CA ILE A 670 18.61 -4.26 28.74
C ILE A 670 17.60 -3.62 27.78
N ALA A 671 18.04 -2.75 26.86
CA ALA A 671 17.13 -1.91 26.08
C ALA A 671 16.13 -2.72 25.23
N PHE A 672 16.62 -3.69 24.46
CA PHE A 672 15.78 -4.54 23.61
C PHE A 672 14.86 -5.44 24.43
N ARG A 673 15.36 -6.04 25.52
CA ARG A 673 14.56 -6.86 26.44
C ARG A 673 13.45 -6.05 27.10
N THR A 674 13.75 -4.86 27.63
CA THR A 674 12.77 -3.96 28.23
C THR A 674 11.75 -3.51 27.18
N GLY A 675 12.19 -3.18 25.97
CA GLY A 675 11.30 -2.85 24.85
C GLY A 675 10.29 -3.97 24.56
N LEU A 676 10.76 -5.22 24.44
CA LEU A 676 9.86 -6.37 24.21
C LEU A 676 8.89 -6.61 25.37
N PHE A 677 9.33 -6.39 26.62
CA PHE A 677 8.43 -6.48 27.77
C PHE A 677 7.33 -5.40 27.73
N ILE A 678 7.68 -4.17 27.34
CA ILE A 678 6.69 -3.09 27.14
C ILE A 678 5.73 -3.45 26.00
N VAL A 679 6.21 -4.09 24.91
CA VAL A 679 5.33 -4.61 23.85
C VAL A 679 4.33 -5.64 24.38
N ALA A 680 4.80 -6.59 25.21
CA ALA A 680 3.92 -7.58 25.83
C ALA A 680 2.86 -6.90 26.74
N ALA A 681 3.27 -5.90 27.52
CA ALA A 681 2.36 -5.11 28.35
C ALA A 681 1.34 -4.31 27.50
N PHE A 682 1.78 -3.69 26.40
CA PHE A 682 0.91 -2.99 25.46
C PHE A 682 -0.21 -3.89 24.93
N TRP A 683 0.16 -5.06 24.37
CA TRP A 683 -0.83 -5.97 23.79
C TRP A 683 -1.73 -6.63 24.84
N THR A 684 -1.23 -6.79 26.06
CA THR A 684 -2.06 -7.22 27.20
C THR A 684 -3.11 -6.16 27.52
N LEU A 685 -2.74 -4.87 27.53
CA LEU A 685 -3.71 -3.77 27.73
C LEU A 685 -4.68 -3.64 26.55
N ASP A 686 -4.23 -3.86 25.31
CA ASP A 686 -5.11 -3.88 24.13
C ASP A 686 -6.17 -4.99 24.22
N ALA A 687 -5.75 -6.21 24.57
CA ALA A 687 -6.66 -7.33 24.78
C ALA A 687 -7.58 -7.13 26.00
N ALA A 688 -7.08 -6.51 27.07
CA ALA A 688 -7.88 -6.15 28.23
C ALA A 688 -8.94 -5.09 27.92
N ASP A 689 -8.62 -4.12 27.05
CA ASP A 689 -9.57 -3.12 26.57
C ASP A 689 -10.66 -3.77 25.71
N ASP A 690 -10.25 -4.64 24.78
CA ASP A 690 -11.17 -5.34 23.87
C ASP A 690 -12.07 -6.35 24.61
N GLY A 691 -11.57 -7.01 25.66
CA GLY A 691 -12.32 -7.96 26.50
C GLY A 691 -13.00 -7.34 27.73
N ASP A 692 -12.93 -6.02 27.89
CA ASP A 692 -13.46 -5.26 29.03
C ASP A 692 -13.07 -5.81 30.42
N TRP A 693 -11.80 -6.21 30.60
CA TRP A 693 -11.33 -6.83 31.86
C TRP A 693 -11.36 -5.87 33.07
N PHE A 694 -11.32 -4.56 32.81
CA PHE A 694 -11.29 -3.52 33.84
C PHE A 694 -12.42 -2.49 33.64
N PRO A 695 -13.68 -2.84 33.90
CA PRO A 695 -14.83 -1.97 33.65
C PRO A 695 -14.83 -0.72 34.56
N ALA A 696 -14.14 -0.77 35.70
CA ALA A 696 -14.03 0.36 36.63
C ALA A 696 -13.03 1.44 36.17
N LEU A 697 -12.16 1.14 35.20
CA LEU A 697 -11.17 2.11 34.72
C LEU A 697 -11.75 2.94 33.57
N PRO A 698 -11.58 4.28 33.58
CA PRO A 698 -11.93 5.12 32.44
C PRO A 698 -11.22 4.66 31.17
N LYS A 699 -11.99 4.40 30.10
CA LYS A 699 -11.45 3.98 28.78
C LYS A 699 -10.44 4.99 28.22
N SER A 700 -10.56 6.27 28.57
CA SER A 700 -9.60 7.32 28.22
C SER A 700 -8.20 7.08 28.81
N ILE A 701 -8.11 6.60 30.06
CA ILE A 701 -6.83 6.31 30.73
C ILE A 701 -6.16 5.09 30.07
N VAL A 702 -6.94 4.04 29.80
CA VAL A 702 -6.44 2.83 29.12
C VAL A 702 -5.92 3.19 27.72
N LYS A 703 -6.68 4.00 26.95
CA LYS A 703 -6.27 4.48 25.63
C LYS A 703 -4.97 5.29 25.69
N THR A 704 -4.88 6.29 26.57
CA THR A 704 -3.69 7.14 26.70
C THR A 704 -2.46 6.34 27.14
N THR A 705 -2.64 5.42 28.09
CA THR A 705 -1.55 4.56 28.57
C THR A 705 -1.01 3.68 27.45
N ARG A 706 -1.90 2.98 26.74
CA ARG A 706 -1.55 2.13 25.59
C ARG A 706 -0.77 2.90 24.52
N VAL A 707 -1.28 4.06 24.10
CA VAL A 707 -0.61 4.91 23.08
C VAL A 707 0.78 5.36 23.56
N THR A 708 0.90 5.74 24.83
CA THR A 708 2.18 6.15 25.42
C THR A 708 3.20 5.00 25.42
N LEU A 709 2.78 3.78 25.80
CA LEU A 709 3.67 2.60 25.77
C LEU A 709 4.17 2.31 24.35
N ALA A 710 3.30 2.37 23.35
CA ALA A 710 3.69 2.20 21.95
C ALA A 710 4.70 3.26 21.49
N GLN A 711 4.46 4.53 21.82
CA GLN A 711 5.38 5.63 21.51
C GLN A 711 6.74 5.45 22.19
N VAL A 712 6.77 5.00 23.45
CA VAL A 712 8.02 4.68 24.17
C VAL A 712 8.80 3.57 23.46
N VAL A 713 8.14 2.50 23.02
CA VAL A 713 8.82 1.41 22.30
C VAL A 713 9.38 1.90 20.95
N LEU A 714 8.62 2.69 20.19
CA LEU A 714 9.11 3.27 18.94
C LEU A 714 10.28 4.24 19.18
N ALA A 715 10.25 5.02 20.26
CA ALA A 715 11.36 5.88 20.66
C ALA A 715 12.60 5.06 21.06
N ILE A 716 12.43 3.95 21.77
CA ILE A 716 13.52 3.01 22.06
C ILE A 716 14.10 2.48 20.74
N ALA A 717 13.27 1.95 19.84
CA ALA A 717 13.71 1.34 18.59
C ALA A 717 14.42 2.33 17.66
N PHE A 718 13.79 3.47 17.32
CA PHE A 718 14.29 4.36 16.29
C PHE A 718 15.03 5.59 16.80
N ALA A 719 14.67 6.16 17.95
CA ALA A 719 15.42 7.30 18.48
C ALA A 719 16.67 6.82 19.24
N ALA A 720 16.50 6.05 20.31
CA ALA A 720 17.62 5.54 21.09
C ALA A 720 18.45 4.51 20.30
N GLY A 721 17.80 3.61 19.56
CA GLY A 721 18.47 2.56 18.80
C GLY A 721 19.29 3.07 17.63
N THR A 722 18.75 3.96 16.79
CA THR A 722 19.51 4.55 15.68
C THR A 722 20.65 5.42 16.19
N THR A 723 20.44 6.14 17.30
CA THR A 723 21.51 6.89 17.98
C THR A 723 22.61 5.96 18.47
N THR A 724 22.24 4.87 19.15
CA THR A 724 23.21 3.85 19.60
C THR A 724 23.97 3.28 18.39
N PHE A 725 23.30 2.97 17.30
CA PHE A 725 23.94 2.48 16.08
C PHE A 725 24.88 3.50 15.42
N GLY A 726 24.50 4.79 15.41
CA GLY A 726 25.29 5.87 14.80
C GLY A 726 26.55 6.24 15.59
N TRP A 727 26.48 6.23 16.93
CA TRP A 727 27.54 6.79 17.79
C TRP A 727 28.23 5.77 18.71
N ALA A 728 27.66 4.60 18.99
CA ALA A 728 28.34 3.64 19.86
C ALA A 728 29.65 3.16 19.22
N LYS A 729 30.61 2.71 20.03
CA LYS A 729 31.78 1.99 19.51
C LYS A 729 31.38 0.59 19.01
N PRO A 730 32.16 -0.04 18.12
CA PRO A 730 31.99 -1.44 17.74
C PRO A 730 32.00 -2.36 18.98
N CYS A 731 31.39 -3.53 18.85
CA CYS A 731 31.21 -4.50 19.94
C CYS A 731 32.51 -5.26 20.26
N VAL A 732 33.56 -4.52 20.64
CA VAL A 732 34.92 -5.01 20.92
C VAL A 732 35.41 -4.53 22.27
N SER A 733 36.26 -5.33 22.91
CA SER A 733 36.94 -4.99 24.16
C SER A 733 38.43 -5.30 24.03
N ILE A 734 39.28 -4.39 24.50
CA ILE A 734 40.74 -4.51 24.42
C ILE A 734 41.28 -4.67 25.83
N SER A 735 41.98 -5.78 26.08
CA SER A 735 42.65 -6.07 27.35
C SER A 735 44.14 -6.28 27.12
N MET A 736 44.96 -5.78 28.05
CA MET A 736 46.42 -5.92 28.01
C MET A 736 46.87 -6.75 29.21
N THR A 737 47.50 -7.89 28.97
CA THR A 737 48.08 -8.74 30.03
C THR A 737 49.62 -8.72 29.93
N PRO A 738 50.35 -8.35 31.00
CA PRO A 738 51.80 -8.45 31.02
C PRO A 738 52.22 -9.92 31.07
N ASN A 739 53.13 -10.35 30.17
CA ASN A 739 53.61 -11.73 30.13
C ASN A 739 54.65 -11.96 31.25
N THR A 740 54.23 -12.54 32.38
CA THR A 740 55.12 -13.05 33.43
C THR A 740 55.44 -14.52 33.19
N ASP A 741 56.15 -14.84 32.09
CA ASP A 741 56.78 -16.14 31.93
C ASP A 741 58.11 -16.16 32.70
N THR A 742 58.05 -16.33 34.02
CA THR A 742 59.19 -16.83 34.81
C THR A 742 59.02 -18.34 34.99
N ASN A 743 59.40 -19.12 33.98
CA ASN A 743 59.71 -20.53 34.19
C ASN A 743 61.01 -20.61 35.01
N VAL A 744 60.87 -20.62 36.33
CA VAL A 744 61.93 -20.93 37.28
C VAL A 744 62.23 -22.43 37.15
N ASN A 745 63.22 -22.80 36.33
CA ASN A 745 64.02 -24.04 36.42
C ASN A 745 65.12 -24.08 35.34
N SER A 746 66.03 -23.11 35.35
CA SER A 746 67.32 -23.23 34.66
C SER A 746 68.42 -22.58 35.50
N PRO A 747 69.56 -23.24 35.74
CA PRO A 747 70.62 -22.69 36.56
C PRO A 747 71.28 -21.50 35.86
N VAL A 748 71.57 -20.49 36.66
CA VAL A 748 71.99 -19.13 36.32
C VAL A 748 73.31 -19.09 35.54
N ALA A 749 73.34 -18.27 34.49
CA ALA A 749 74.54 -17.53 34.08
C ALA A 749 74.19 -16.02 34.06
N PRO A 750 75.05 -15.13 34.59
CA PRO A 750 74.73 -13.72 34.72
C PRO A 750 74.92 -13.00 33.38
N ALA A 751 73.82 -12.64 32.73
CA ALA A 751 73.83 -11.75 31.57
C ALA A 751 73.23 -10.39 31.93
N LEU A 752 73.98 -9.33 31.66
CA LEU A 752 73.59 -7.92 31.71
C LEU A 752 72.47 -7.64 30.69
N GLN A 753 71.22 -7.57 31.16
CA GLN A 753 70.06 -6.75 30.70
C GLN A 753 68.75 -7.49 30.97
N PRO A 754 67.73 -6.85 31.61
CA PRO A 754 66.42 -7.47 31.75
C PRO A 754 65.74 -7.61 30.37
N PRO A 755 65.17 -8.77 30.02
CA PRO A 755 64.43 -8.92 28.77
C PRO A 755 63.16 -8.04 28.81
N PRO A 756 62.75 -7.44 27.68
CA PRO A 756 61.54 -6.62 27.64
C PRO A 756 60.32 -7.49 27.96
N SER A 757 59.52 -7.06 28.94
CA SER A 757 58.23 -7.67 29.26
C SER A 757 57.31 -7.60 28.03
N LYS A 758 57.09 -8.73 27.36
CA LYS A 758 56.15 -8.79 26.23
C LYS A 758 54.74 -8.56 26.78
N THR A 759 54.06 -7.51 26.33
CA THR A 759 52.65 -7.26 26.68
C THR A 759 51.79 -7.96 25.63
N ILE A 760 50.89 -8.85 26.05
CA ILE A 760 49.94 -9.51 25.16
C ILE A 760 48.67 -8.64 25.10
N VAL A 761 48.31 -8.18 23.90
CA VAL A 761 47.07 -7.43 23.67
C VAL A 761 46.01 -8.40 23.15
N THR A 762 44.96 -8.62 23.95
CA THR A 762 43.82 -9.47 23.57
C THR A 762 42.64 -8.60 23.18
N ILE A 763 42.17 -8.76 21.93
CA ILE A 763 41.01 -8.03 21.38
C ILE A 763 39.83 -9.00 21.27
N LEU A 764 38.83 -8.82 22.13
CA LEU A 764 37.56 -9.54 22.05
C LEU A 764 36.67 -8.90 20.98
N GLY A 765 35.86 -9.72 20.31
CA GLY A 765 34.93 -9.30 19.27
C GLY A 765 35.55 -9.12 17.87
N TYR A 766 36.87 -9.27 17.74
CA TYR A 766 37.58 -9.07 16.48
C TYR A 766 37.08 -9.98 15.32
N ALA A 767 36.56 -11.17 15.65
CA ALA A 767 36.10 -12.14 14.66
C ALA A 767 34.83 -11.73 13.90
N ASN A 768 34.02 -10.80 14.43
CA ASN A 768 32.74 -10.41 13.83
C ASN A 768 32.39 -8.94 14.05
N VAL A 769 33.40 -8.06 13.95
CA VAL A 769 33.23 -6.62 14.24
C VAL A 769 32.17 -5.99 13.33
N HIS A 770 32.26 -6.21 12.02
CA HIS A 770 31.33 -5.60 11.06
C HIS A 770 29.91 -6.15 11.18
N GLY A 771 29.76 -7.47 11.35
CA GLY A 771 28.45 -8.13 11.40
C GLY A 771 27.71 -7.86 12.70
N THR A 772 28.36 -8.01 13.86
CA THR A 772 27.69 -7.75 15.14
C THR A 772 27.27 -6.31 15.29
N ARG A 773 28.13 -5.33 14.95
CA ARG A 773 27.74 -3.92 14.97
C ARG A 773 26.55 -3.63 14.05
N TYR A 774 26.60 -4.06 12.79
CA TYR A 774 25.49 -3.83 11.85
C TYR A 774 24.19 -4.50 12.32
N SER A 775 24.27 -5.67 12.96
CA SER A 775 23.07 -6.37 13.45
C SER A 775 22.30 -5.62 14.55
N LEU A 776 22.88 -4.61 15.21
CA LEU A 776 22.12 -3.72 16.11
C LEU A 776 21.00 -2.98 15.36
N LEU A 777 21.24 -2.58 14.10
CA LEU A 777 20.22 -1.97 13.24
C LEU A 777 19.07 -2.94 12.96
N LEU A 778 19.37 -4.21 12.69
CA LEU A 778 18.37 -5.27 12.51
C LEU A 778 17.49 -5.42 13.77
N ILE A 779 18.12 -5.42 14.95
CA ILE A 779 17.43 -5.56 16.25
C ILE A 779 16.48 -4.38 16.51
N ASN A 780 16.87 -3.15 16.12
CA ASN A 780 16.03 -1.97 16.23
C ASN A 780 14.75 -2.10 15.40
N PHE A 781 14.89 -2.50 14.13
CA PHE A 781 13.75 -2.73 13.24
C PHE A 781 12.88 -3.88 13.75
N ALA A 782 13.48 -4.97 14.25
CA ALA A 782 12.73 -6.07 14.84
C ALA A 782 11.86 -5.60 16.00
N LEU A 783 12.38 -4.77 16.92
CA LEU A 783 11.60 -4.24 18.04
C LEU A 783 10.38 -3.42 17.58
N ALA A 784 10.59 -2.50 16.63
CA ALA A 784 9.52 -1.66 16.09
C ALA A 784 8.46 -2.50 15.37
N ILE A 785 8.87 -3.46 14.53
CA ILE A 785 7.95 -4.30 13.78
C ILE A 785 7.18 -5.23 14.74
N ILE A 786 7.82 -5.82 15.76
CA ILE A 786 7.14 -6.68 16.75
C ILE A 786 6.03 -5.92 17.49
N LEU A 787 6.23 -4.63 17.83
CA LEU A 787 5.17 -3.79 18.41
C LEU A 787 3.96 -3.68 17.46
N LEU A 788 4.23 -3.47 16.18
CA LEU A 788 3.22 -3.21 15.16
C LEU A 788 2.53 -4.48 14.66
N GLN A 789 2.94 -5.66 15.13
CA GLN A 789 2.29 -6.92 14.82
C GLN A 789 1.41 -7.39 15.99
N LYS A 790 0.23 -7.96 15.70
CA LYS A 790 -0.57 -8.65 16.72
C LYS A 790 0.28 -9.78 17.35
N PRO A 791 -0.01 -10.26 18.58
CA PRO A 791 0.83 -11.20 19.30
C PRO A 791 1.37 -12.41 18.51
N MET A 792 0.53 -13.05 17.68
CA MET A 792 0.95 -14.14 16.79
C MET A 792 1.99 -13.68 15.75
N GLY A 793 1.73 -12.55 15.09
CA GLY A 793 2.67 -11.94 14.13
C GLY A 793 3.94 -11.44 14.80
N GLY A 794 3.87 -10.90 16.03
CA GLY A 794 5.05 -10.53 16.82
C GLY A 794 5.93 -11.74 17.12
N GLY A 795 5.32 -12.88 17.45
CA GLY A 795 6.01 -14.17 17.55
C GLY A 795 6.66 -14.60 16.23
N ALA A 796 5.94 -14.48 15.11
CA ALA A 796 6.47 -14.80 13.78
C ALA A 796 7.70 -13.96 13.39
N ILE A 797 7.67 -12.64 13.62
CA ILE A 797 8.84 -11.77 13.41
C ILE A 797 10.00 -12.13 14.35
N GLY A 798 9.70 -12.56 15.58
CA GLY A 798 10.69 -13.12 16.50
C GLY A 798 11.39 -14.36 15.93
N LEU A 799 10.61 -15.30 15.38
CA LEU A 799 11.13 -16.49 14.70
C LEU A 799 11.91 -16.12 13.43
N GLN A 800 11.44 -15.15 12.63
CA GLN A 800 12.16 -14.63 11.47
C GLN A 800 13.53 -14.07 11.87
N THR A 801 13.58 -13.27 12.94
CA THR A 801 14.84 -12.72 13.46
C THR A 801 15.82 -13.83 13.81
N TRP A 802 15.36 -14.89 14.48
CA TRP A 802 16.19 -16.06 14.78
C TRP A 802 16.60 -16.84 13.53
N GLN A 803 15.72 -17.00 12.54
CA GLN A 803 16.06 -17.63 11.26
C GLN A 803 17.10 -16.82 10.48
N ILE A 804 17.07 -15.48 10.54
CA ILE A 804 18.09 -14.62 9.94
C ILE A 804 19.45 -14.91 10.57
N PHE A 805 19.58 -14.91 11.90
CA PHE A 805 20.85 -15.24 12.56
C PHE A 805 21.32 -16.67 12.26
N SER A 806 20.41 -17.66 12.22
CA SER A 806 20.73 -19.03 11.81
C SER A 806 21.23 -19.10 10.37
N LEU A 807 20.61 -18.35 9.45
CA LEU A 807 21.04 -18.24 8.06
C LEU A 807 22.47 -17.68 7.96
N LEU A 808 22.78 -16.62 8.72
CA LEU A 808 24.11 -16.03 8.71
C LEU A 808 25.20 -17.01 9.16
N GLU A 809 24.93 -17.83 10.17
CA GLU A 809 25.83 -18.92 10.59
C GLU A 809 25.96 -20.00 9.51
N ILE A 810 24.86 -20.43 8.89
CA ILE A 810 24.89 -21.40 7.77
C ILE A 810 25.76 -20.88 6.61
N LEU A 811 25.63 -19.60 6.26
CA LEU A 811 26.41 -18.97 5.19
C LEU A 811 27.90 -18.92 5.55
N ASP A 812 28.24 -18.56 6.79
CA ASP A 812 29.62 -18.52 7.28
C ASP A 812 30.27 -19.90 7.29
N THR A 813 29.62 -20.91 7.90
CA THR A 813 30.18 -22.27 8.01
C THR A 813 30.37 -22.96 6.67
N ASN A 814 29.64 -22.53 5.63
CA ASN A 814 29.79 -23.03 4.26
C ASN A 814 30.68 -22.14 3.37
N GLY A 815 31.31 -21.09 3.91
CA GLY A 815 32.21 -20.19 3.17
C GLY A 815 31.48 -19.32 2.13
N LEU A 816 30.19 -19.08 2.31
CA LEU A 816 29.33 -18.36 1.37
C LEU A 816 29.36 -16.85 1.57
N THR A 817 29.69 -16.40 2.79
CA THR A 817 29.85 -14.97 3.14
C THR A 817 31.06 -14.34 2.43
N THR A 818 32.17 -15.07 2.31
CA THR A 818 33.39 -14.57 1.65
C THR A 818 33.35 -14.68 0.13
N SER A 819 32.60 -15.65 -0.40
CA SER A 819 32.38 -15.82 -1.84
C SER A 819 31.24 -14.95 -2.39
N ASN A 820 30.55 -14.19 -1.52
CA ASN A 820 29.43 -13.32 -1.85
C ASN A 820 28.36 -14.04 -2.69
N CYS A 821 27.91 -15.19 -2.19
CA CYS A 821 27.01 -16.06 -2.92
C CYS A 821 25.59 -15.49 -2.99
N ALA A 822 24.95 -15.62 -4.16
CA ALA A 822 23.58 -15.13 -4.39
C ALA A 822 22.50 -15.81 -3.53
N ILE A 823 22.77 -17.00 -2.98
CA ILE A 823 21.78 -17.76 -2.21
C ILE A 823 21.36 -17.05 -0.93
N GLY A 824 22.27 -16.36 -0.22
CA GLY A 824 21.93 -15.64 1.01
C GLY A 824 20.87 -14.56 0.80
N PRO A 825 21.10 -13.59 -0.11
CA PRO A 825 20.11 -12.58 -0.47
C PRO A 825 18.78 -13.15 -0.99
N VAL A 826 18.81 -14.25 -1.75
CA VAL A 826 17.58 -14.90 -2.26
C VAL A 826 16.80 -15.59 -1.13
N VAL A 827 17.47 -16.29 -0.22
CA VAL A 827 16.82 -16.92 0.94
C VAL A 827 16.25 -15.88 1.90
N LEU A 828 16.90 -14.72 2.06
CA LEU A 828 16.30 -13.59 2.77
C LEU A 828 15.03 -13.07 2.08
N GLY A 829 15.01 -13.05 0.75
CA GLY A 829 13.81 -12.74 -0.05
C GLY A 829 12.68 -13.73 0.23
N LEU A 830 12.97 -15.03 0.16
CA LEU A 830 12.02 -16.10 0.48
C LEU A 830 11.53 -16.01 1.93
N LEU A 831 12.41 -15.73 2.90
CA LEU A 831 12.03 -15.54 4.31
C LEU A 831 11.09 -14.35 4.49
N GLY A 832 11.36 -13.23 3.81
CA GLY A 832 10.50 -12.05 3.87
C GLY A 832 9.12 -12.33 3.28
N SER A 833 9.06 -13.01 2.13
CA SER A 833 7.81 -13.44 1.50
C SER A 833 7.05 -14.47 2.35
N PHE A 834 7.74 -15.41 2.99
CA PHE A 834 7.10 -16.41 3.84
C PHE A 834 6.51 -15.77 5.10
N HIS A 835 7.30 -14.93 5.77
CA HIS A 835 6.85 -14.31 7.01
C HIS A 835 5.79 -13.24 6.84
N PHE A 836 5.64 -12.67 5.64
CA PHE A 836 4.47 -11.86 5.29
C PHE A 836 3.15 -12.59 5.60
N PHE A 837 3.04 -13.86 5.21
CA PHE A 837 1.85 -14.67 5.48
C PHE A 837 1.76 -15.09 6.95
N THR A 838 2.88 -15.42 7.59
CA THR A 838 2.87 -15.84 9.01
C THR A 838 2.58 -14.68 9.97
N THR A 839 2.79 -13.43 9.54
CA THR A 839 2.31 -12.22 10.22
C THR A 839 0.84 -11.90 9.96
N GLY A 840 0.09 -12.80 9.32
CA GLY A 840 -1.34 -12.64 9.10
C GLY A 840 -1.70 -11.63 8.02
N HIS A 841 -0.83 -11.43 7.03
CA HIS A 841 -1.13 -10.64 5.84
C HIS A 841 -1.45 -11.54 4.64
N GLN A 842 -2.26 -11.04 3.73
CA GLN A 842 -2.58 -11.69 2.47
C GLN A 842 -2.29 -10.75 1.32
N ALA A 843 -2.05 -11.30 0.12
CA ALA A 843 -1.79 -10.50 -1.07
C ALA A 843 -3.09 -9.93 -1.67
N THR A 844 -3.93 -9.31 -0.84
CA THR A 844 -5.19 -8.64 -1.18
C THR A 844 -5.28 -7.31 -0.44
N LEU A 845 -5.80 -6.26 -1.08
CA LEU A 845 -5.90 -4.92 -0.49
C LEU A 845 -6.86 -4.88 0.71
N SER A 846 -7.91 -5.71 0.69
CA SER A 846 -8.87 -5.84 1.79
C SER A 846 -8.25 -6.37 3.08
N SER A 847 -7.11 -7.09 3.00
CA SER A 847 -6.47 -7.69 4.18
C SER A 847 -5.47 -6.77 4.92
N ILE A 848 -5.36 -5.50 4.51
CA ILE A 848 -4.49 -4.53 5.17
C ILE A 848 -5.03 -4.24 6.57
N GLN A 849 -4.17 -4.35 7.59
CA GLN A 849 -4.56 -4.22 9.00
C GLN A 849 -4.57 -2.74 9.43
N TRP A 850 -5.57 -1.97 8.98
CA TRP A 850 -5.67 -0.51 9.22
C TRP A 850 -5.70 -0.11 10.71
N LYS A 851 -6.20 -0.99 11.60
CA LYS A 851 -6.20 -0.77 13.07
C LYS A 851 -4.81 -0.42 13.63
N ILE A 852 -3.73 -0.86 12.98
CA ILE A 852 -2.36 -0.65 13.44
C ILE A 852 -1.93 0.82 13.37
N ALA A 853 -2.55 1.65 12.51
CA ALA A 853 -2.31 3.10 12.50
C ALA A 853 -2.57 3.76 13.86
N PHE A 854 -3.50 3.20 14.64
CA PHE A 854 -3.92 3.70 15.96
C PHE A 854 -3.18 3.03 17.14
N VAL A 855 -2.06 2.34 16.87
CA VAL A 855 -1.19 1.79 17.91
C VAL A 855 -0.43 2.93 18.62
N PRO A 856 0.37 3.77 17.92
CA PRO A 856 1.02 4.92 18.54
C PRO A 856 0.30 6.26 18.29
N LEU A 857 -0.83 6.27 17.58
CA LEU A 857 -1.59 7.48 17.23
C LEU A 857 -3.04 7.38 17.72
N THR A 858 -3.66 8.53 17.95
CA THR A 858 -5.08 8.63 18.32
C THR A 858 -6.00 8.94 17.13
N THR A 859 -5.44 9.52 16.07
CA THR A 859 -6.11 9.92 14.82
C THR A 859 -5.16 9.67 13.66
N VAL A 860 -5.69 9.63 12.43
CA VAL A 860 -4.88 9.52 11.21
C VAL A 860 -4.05 10.78 11.04
N LYS A 861 -2.73 10.64 10.93
CA LYS A 861 -1.78 11.75 10.75
C LYS A 861 -0.76 11.42 9.69
N TYR A 862 -0.71 12.22 8.62
CA TYR A 862 0.31 12.11 7.58
C TYR A 862 1.62 12.80 8.00
N PRO A 863 2.81 12.23 7.69
CA PRO A 863 3.03 10.96 6.99
C PRO A 863 3.09 9.72 7.91
N TRP A 864 2.83 9.87 9.22
CA TRP A 864 3.06 8.81 10.22
C TRP A 864 2.16 7.59 10.08
N SER A 865 0.84 7.77 9.86
CA SER A 865 -0.11 6.66 9.75
C SER A 865 0.23 5.70 8.60
N PRO A 866 0.50 6.17 7.35
CA PRO A 866 0.99 5.31 6.28
C PRO A 866 2.28 4.57 6.65
N LEU A 867 3.28 5.26 7.21
CA LEU A 867 4.54 4.62 7.59
C LEU A 867 4.36 3.47 8.59
N ILE A 868 3.45 3.63 9.55
CA ILE A 868 3.13 2.58 10.53
C ILE A 868 2.45 1.38 9.85
N ILE A 869 1.52 1.64 8.92
CA ILE A 869 0.86 0.59 8.13
C ILE A 869 1.89 -0.13 7.24
N THR A 870 2.79 0.60 6.57
CA THR A 870 3.88 0.01 5.77
C THR A 870 4.78 -0.90 6.62
N LEU A 871 5.15 -0.46 7.84
CA LEU A 871 5.97 -1.25 8.77
C LEU A 871 5.25 -2.50 9.31
N ASN A 872 3.93 -2.46 9.41
CA ASN A 872 3.12 -3.63 9.72
C ASN A 872 3.03 -4.56 8.50
N THR A 873 2.39 -4.11 7.41
CA THR A 873 2.12 -4.92 6.21
C THR A 873 3.37 -5.53 5.58
N PHE A 874 4.47 -4.77 5.51
CA PHE A 874 5.72 -5.22 4.89
C PHE A 874 6.83 -5.50 5.89
N GLY A 875 6.51 -5.60 7.18
CA GLY A 875 7.50 -5.74 8.26
C GLY A 875 8.48 -6.90 8.02
N ALA A 876 7.98 -8.05 7.59
CA ALA A 876 8.82 -9.21 7.29
C ALA A 876 9.81 -8.94 6.14
N GLN A 877 9.35 -8.36 5.03
CA GLN A 877 10.21 -8.02 3.89
C GLN A 877 11.21 -6.92 4.25
N ILE A 878 10.79 -5.90 5.00
CA ILE A 878 11.64 -4.82 5.50
C ILE A 878 12.76 -5.40 6.38
N LEU A 879 12.44 -6.29 7.30
CA LEU A 879 13.44 -6.91 8.19
C LEU A 879 14.45 -7.74 7.38
N SER A 880 13.99 -8.52 6.40
CA SER A 880 14.86 -9.24 5.47
C SER A 880 15.75 -8.31 4.64
N ALA A 881 15.21 -7.18 4.15
CA ALA A 881 15.94 -6.18 3.38
C ALA A 881 17.03 -5.47 4.21
N VAL A 882 16.74 -5.16 5.49
CA VAL A 882 17.71 -4.63 6.46
C VAL A 882 18.82 -5.66 6.72
N ALA A 883 18.49 -6.96 6.72
CA ALA A 883 19.46 -8.04 6.95
C ALA A 883 20.40 -8.32 5.76
N VAL A 884 20.11 -7.84 4.54
CA VAL A 884 20.90 -8.18 3.34
C VAL A 884 22.39 -7.90 3.50
N PRO A 885 22.87 -6.75 4.01
CA PRO A 885 24.29 -6.54 4.18
C PRO A 885 24.95 -7.51 5.16
N LEU A 886 24.21 -8.07 6.13
CA LEU A 886 24.75 -9.06 7.05
C LEU A 886 25.23 -10.32 6.33
N THR A 887 24.65 -10.69 5.17
CA THR A 887 25.14 -11.85 4.39
C THR A 887 26.58 -11.65 3.87
N VAL A 888 27.08 -10.42 3.90
CA VAL A 888 28.47 -10.07 3.54
C VAL A 888 29.30 -9.69 4.76
N LEU A 889 28.70 -8.97 5.73
CA LEU A 889 29.40 -8.43 6.89
C LEU A 889 29.61 -9.45 8.02
N TRP A 890 28.78 -10.51 8.09
CA TRP A 890 28.84 -11.49 9.17
C TRP A 890 30.17 -12.25 9.17
N LYS A 891 30.89 -12.17 10.30
CA LYS A 891 32.21 -12.79 10.52
C LYS A 891 33.24 -12.48 9.43
N ARG A 892 33.09 -11.33 8.77
CA ARG A 892 34.00 -10.89 7.70
C ARG A 892 35.37 -10.53 8.32
N PRO A 893 36.48 -11.09 7.81
CA PRO A 893 37.80 -10.70 8.25
C PRO A 893 38.09 -9.24 7.95
N ILE A 894 38.83 -8.62 8.87
CA ILE A 894 39.43 -7.31 8.71
C ILE A 894 40.65 -7.43 7.79
N ASP A 895 40.64 -6.75 6.63
CA ASP A 895 41.76 -6.75 5.68
C ASP A 895 42.93 -5.86 6.18
N ALA A 896 43.71 -6.35 7.15
CA ALA A 896 44.88 -5.65 7.70
C ALA A 896 46.16 -5.83 6.84
N ARG A 897 46.08 -5.65 5.51
CA ARG A 897 47.26 -5.74 4.63
C ARG A 897 47.51 -4.48 3.82
N SER A 898 47.95 -3.44 4.52
CA SER A 898 48.68 -2.30 3.95
C SER A 898 49.67 -1.75 4.99
N GLY A 899 50.59 -2.61 5.44
CA GLY A 899 51.70 -2.25 6.33
C GLY A 899 52.77 -3.37 6.35
N PRO A 900 54.07 -3.05 6.31
CA PRO A 900 55.12 -4.04 6.05
C PRO A 900 55.59 -4.74 7.33
N LEU A 901 54.75 -5.51 8.03
CA LEU A 901 55.17 -6.27 9.22
C LEU A 901 54.31 -7.53 9.42
N SER A 902 54.59 -8.60 8.67
CA SER A 902 54.44 -9.99 9.14
C SER A 902 55.06 -10.98 8.14
N GLN A 903 56.39 -11.08 8.12
CA GLN A 903 57.05 -12.32 7.71
C GLN A 903 57.38 -13.11 8.97
N SER A 904 56.53 -14.07 9.33
CA SER A 904 56.95 -15.31 9.95
C SER A 904 55.76 -16.27 10.05
N SER A 905 56.07 -17.56 9.92
CA SER A 905 55.23 -18.74 10.16
C SER A 905 54.14 -19.08 9.14
N SER A 906 54.54 -19.74 8.05
CA SER A 906 54.12 -21.14 7.81
C SER A 906 54.97 -21.78 6.71
N THR A 907 55.56 -22.91 7.07
CA THR A 907 56.58 -23.68 6.36
C THR A 907 56.03 -24.47 5.16
N GLN A 908 56.79 -24.45 4.06
CA GLN A 908 56.90 -25.46 2.98
C GLN A 908 55.68 -25.84 2.11
N ALA A 909 55.72 -25.39 0.85
CA ALA A 909 55.63 -26.29 -0.31
C ALA A 909 56.43 -25.67 -1.48
N ARG A 910 57.56 -26.30 -1.83
CA ARG A 910 58.47 -25.89 -2.90
C ARG A 910 58.05 -26.59 -4.20
N LEU A 911 57.52 -25.85 -5.17
CA LEU A 911 57.49 -26.25 -6.58
C LEU A 911 57.94 -25.08 -7.47
N GLN A 912 58.64 -25.43 -8.54
CA GLN A 912 59.59 -24.65 -9.35
C GLN A 912 59.03 -23.38 -10.03
N PRO A 913 59.89 -22.39 -10.36
CA PRO A 913 59.49 -21.18 -11.10
C PRO A 913 59.41 -21.45 -12.61
N GLN A 914 58.27 -21.15 -13.24
CA GLN A 914 58.17 -20.92 -14.69
C GLN A 914 58.41 -19.43 -15.01
N PRO A 915 59.00 -19.10 -16.17
CA PRO A 915 59.38 -17.73 -16.50
C PRO A 915 58.15 -16.87 -16.88
N ALA A 916 58.14 -15.63 -16.38
CA ALA A 916 57.07 -14.66 -16.54
C ALA A 916 57.00 -14.09 -17.97
N SER A 917 55.78 -14.01 -18.52
CA SER A 917 55.44 -13.19 -19.68
C SER A 917 55.16 -11.73 -19.26
N PRO A 918 55.69 -10.70 -19.95
CA PRO A 918 55.65 -9.32 -19.47
C PRO A 918 54.51 -8.50 -20.12
N THR A 919 53.24 -8.78 -19.83
CA THR A 919 52.12 -7.93 -20.32
C THR A 919 50.86 -7.95 -19.44
N ALA A 920 50.99 -7.97 -18.11
CA ALA A 920 49.88 -7.70 -17.20
C ALA A 920 50.13 -6.40 -16.42
N PRO A 921 49.26 -5.37 -16.53
CA PRO A 921 49.37 -4.20 -15.67
C PRO A 921 49.18 -4.63 -14.21
N ARG A 922 50.16 -4.31 -13.36
CA ARG A 922 50.08 -4.54 -11.90
C ARG A 922 48.78 -3.90 -11.37
N PRO A 923 47.90 -4.65 -10.67
CA PRO A 923 46.75 -4.04 -10.03
C PRO A 923 47.23 -3.09 -8.92
N SER A 924 46.76 -1.85 -8.96
CA SER A 924 46.96 -0.84 -7.91
C SER A 924 46.48 -1.38 -6.56
N PRO A 925 47.19 -1.13 -5.44
CA PRO A 925 46.71 -1.50 -4.11
C PRO A 925 45.55 -0.58 -3.74
N LYS A 926 44.31 -0.99 -4.02
CA LYS A 926 43.10 -0.27 -3.59
C LYS A 926 42.60 -0.84 -2.25
N ASN A 927 42.10 0.05 -1.41
CA ASN A 927 41.68 -0.13 -0.02
C ASN A 927 40.64 -1.26 0.16
N GLY A 928 40.83 -2.15 1.16
CA GLY A 928 39.89 -3.25 1.47
C GLY A 928 38.43 -2.81 1.67
N MET A 929 38.21 -1.54 2.05
CA MET A 929 36.89 -0.94 2.19
C MET A 929 36.11 -0.84 0.86
N SER A 930 36.76 -0.57 -0.27
CA SER A 930 36.05 -0.47 -1.57
C SER A 930 35.51 -1.83 -2.01
N ARG A 931 36.30 -2.89 -1.77
CA ARG A 931 35.90 -4.28 -2.02
C ARG A 931 34.70 -4.70 -1.16
N LEU A 932 34.71 -4.36 0.13
CA LEU A 932 33.59 -4.65 1.04
C LEU A 932 32.28 -3.99 0.55
N LEU A 933 32.35 -2.70 0.19
CA LEU A 933 31.20 -1.95 -0.34
C LEU A 933 30.70 -2.54 -1.67
N SER A 934 31.62 -2.99 -2.54
CA SER A 934 31.27 -3.69 -3.78
C SER A 934 30.55 -5.02 -3.53
N ASP A 935 31.00 -5.79 -2.54
CA ASP A 935 30.37 -7.06 -2.17
C ASP A 935 28.96 -6.83 -1.61
N VAL A 936 28.79 -5.83 -0.74
CA VAL A 936 27.48 -5.41 -0.20
C VAL A 936 26.54 -4.94 -1.32
N ALA A 937 27.03 -4.12 -2.24
CA ALA A 937 26.22 -3.65 -3.37
C ALA A 937 25.74 -4.82 -4.24
N GLN A 938 26.57 -5.83 -4.47
CA GLN A 938 26.18 -7.04 -5.18
C GLN A 938 25.10 -7.84 -4.44
N ALA A 939 25.21 -8.01 -3.12
CA ALA A 939 24.21 -8.70 -2.31
C ALA A 939 22.86 -7.94 -2.33
N ALA A 940 22.91 -6.61 -2.16
CA ALA A 940 21.76 -5.71 -2.26
C ALA A 940 21.06 -5.82 -3.62
N THR A 941 21.79 -5.71 -4.73
CA THR A 941 21.19 -5.86 -6.06
C THR A 941 20.65 -7.28 -6.29
N THR A 942 21.28 -8.31 -5.74
CA THR A 942 20.76 -9.69 -5.86
C THR A 942 19.41 -9.84 -5.15
N HIS A 943 19.24 -9.23 -3.98
CA HIS A 943 17.96 -9.24 -3.26
C HIS A 943 16.87 -8.49 -4.02
N ILE A 944 17.20 -7.30 -4.56
CA ILE A 944 16.28 -6.52 -5.42
C ILE A 944 15.93 -7.30 -6.67
N LEU A 945 16.91 -7.97 -7.31
CA LEU A 945 16.71 -8.79 -8.50
C LEU A 945 15.71 -9.93 -8.26
N TYR A 946 15.72 -10.56 -7.08
CA TYR A 946 14.73 -11.57 -6.71
C TYR A 946 13.31 -10.98 -6.73
N TYR A 947 13.06 -9.90 -5.99
CA TYR A 947 11.71 -9.28 -5.96
C TYR A 947 11.31 -8.70 -7.32
N ALA A 948 12.25 -8.12 -8.07
CA ALA A 948 12.00 -7.63 -9.42
C ALA A 948 11.61 -8.76 -10.39
N THR A 949 12.21 -9.94 -10.25
CA THR A 949 11.84 -11.12 -11.05
C THR A 949 10.42 -11.57 -10.73
N ILE A 950 10.08 -11.66 -9.44
CA ILE A 950 8.74 -12.04 -8.98
C ILE A 950 7.68 -11.01 -9.44
N ASN A 951 7.99 -9.72 -9.34
CA ASN A 951 7.09 -8.66 -9.79
C ASN A 951 6.89 -8.67 -11.32
N LEU A 952 7.97 -8.84 -12.09
CA LEU A 952 7.86 -8.99 -13.55
C LEU A 952 7.02 -10.21 -13.92
N ALA A 953 7.25 -11.35 -13.28
CA ALA A 953 6.51 -12.57 -13.54
C ALA A 953 5.01 -12.39 -13.27
N THR A 954 4.64 -11.87 -12.10
CA THR A 954 3.23 -11.60 -11.75
C THR A 954 2.60 -10.56 -12.70
N THR A 955 3.34 -9.53 -13.12
CA THR A 955 2.89 -8.56 -14.14
C THR A 955 2.62 -9.25 -15.48
N MET A 956 3.52 -10.12 -15.94
CA MET A 956 3.36 -10.88 -17.19
C MET A 956 2.16 -11.82 -17.12
N TRP A 957 1.98 -12.54 -16.00
CA TRP A 957 0.85 -13.45 -15.83
C TRP A 957 -0.48 -12.71 -15.74
N VAL A 958 -0.56 -11.58 -15.03
CA VAL A 958 -1.74 -10.69 -15.07
C VAL A 958 -2.05 -10.24 -16.49
N GLY A 959 -1.02 -9.86 -17.26
CA GLY A 959 -1.17 -9.47 -18.66
C GLY A 959 -1.71 -10.62 -19.53
N LEU A 960 -1.18 -11.83 -19.37
CA LEU A 960 -1.62 -13.02 -20.10
C LEU A 960 -3.02 -13.47 -19.69
N LEU A 961 -3.31 -13.47 -18.38
CA LEU A 961 -4.55 -13.92 -17.77
C LEU A 961 -5.60 -12.80 -17.61
N ARG A 962 -5.43 -11.66 -18.28
CA ARG A 962 -6.34 -10.49 -18.20
C ARG A 962 -7.81 -10.76 -18.57
N ARG A 963 -8.11 -11.91 -19.17
CA ARG A 963 -9.49 -12.35 -19.48
C ARG A 963 -9.93 -13.56 -18.64
N HIS A 964 -9.10 -14.00 -17.71
CA HIS A 964 -9.39 -15.10 -16.81
C HIS A 964 -10.37 -14.63 -15.73
N LEU A 965 -11.32 -15.49 -15.36
CA LEU A 965 -12.37 -15.18 -14.37
C LEU A 965 -11.78 -14.69 -13.03
N MET A 966 -10.66 -15.30 -12.61
CA MET A 966 -9.98 -14.98 -11.33
C MET A 966 -8.97 -13.82 -11.41
N LEU A 967 -8.97 -13.01 -12.47
CA LEU A 967 -8.00 -11.91 -12.62
C LEU A 967 -8.03 -10.96 -11.43
N TYR A 968 -9.21 -10.39 -11.13
CA TYR A 968 -9.36 -9.37 -10.10
C TYR A 968 -9.34 -9.96 -8.68
N ARG A 969 -9.71 -11.24 -8.53
CA ARG A 969 -9.71 -11.95 -7.26
C ARG A 969 -8.32 -12.41 -6.80
N ILE A 970 -7.50 -12.92 -7.72
CA ILE A 970 -6.25 -13.62 -7.39
C ILE A 970 -5.04 -12.91 -7.97
N PHE A 971 -5.01 -12.71 -9.29
CA PHE A 971 -3.78 -12.32 -9.98
C PHE A 971 -3.46 -10.82 -9.84
N ASN A 972 -4.45 -9.95 -9.99
CA ASN A 972 -4.26 -8.50 -9.92
C ASN A 972 -3.85 -8.03 -8.52
N PRO A 973 -4.51 -8.45 -7.42
CA PRO A 973 -4.08 -8.07 -6.08
C PRO A 973 -2.65 -8.56 -5.76
N ARG A 974 -2.29 -9.77 -6.21
CA ARG A 974 -0.93 -10.30 -6.04
C ARG A 974 0.14 -9.52 -6.78
N PHE A 975 -0.17 -9.09 -8.02
CA PHE A 975 0.70 -8.19 -8.80
C PHE A 975 0.85 -6.83 -8.12
N MET A 976 -0.25 -6.19 -7.74
CA MET A 976 -0.22 -4.88 -7.08
C MET A 976 0.59 -4.92 -5.78
N MET A 977 0.34 -5.94 -4.94
CA MET A 977 1.11 -6.13 -3.71
C MET A 977 2.59 -6.44 -4.01
N GLY A 978 2.89 -7.21 -5.06
CA GLY A 978 4.25 -7.47 -5.52
C GLY A 978 5.02 -6.20 -5.92
N ALA A 979 4.34 -5.27 -6.59
CA ALA A 979 4.92 -3.99 -6.98
C ALA A 979 5.20 -3.10 -5.75
N LEU A 980 4.29 -3.08 -4.77
CA LEU A 980 4.48 -2.37 -3.51
C LEU A 980 5.65 -2.95 -2.71
N VAL A 981 5.72 -4.28 -2.59
CA VAL A 981 6.84 -4.96 -1.92
C VAL A 981 8.17 -4.59 -2.57
N LEU A 982 8.26 -4.63 -3.91
CA LEU A 982 9.48 -4.26 -4.63
C LEU A 982 9.90 -2.82 -4.30
N ALA A 983 8.95 -1.89 -4.32
CA ALA A 983 9.26 -0.49 -4.06
C ALA A 983 9.69 -0.24 -2.60
N VAL A 984 9.05 -0.89 -1.62
CA VAL A 984 9.45 -0.84 -0.20
C VAL A 984 10.85 -1.44 -0.02
N VAL A 985 11.12 -2.60 -0.62
CA VAL A 985 12.44 -3.25 -0.56
C VAL A 985 13.51 -2.35 -1.19
N ASP A 986 13.25 -1.74 -2.35
CA ASP A 986 14.18 -0.81 -2.99
C ASP A 986 14.51 0.37 -2.08
N VAL A 987 13.51 1.01 -1.48
CA VAL A 987 13.70 2.13 -0.54
C VAL A 987 14.52 1.69 0.67
N VAL A 988 14.18 0.57 1.30
CA VAL A 988 14.88 0.09 2.50
C VAL A 988 16.32 -0.30 2.19
N VAL A 989 16.55 -1.04 1.10
CA VAL A 989 17.91 -1.45 0.71
C VAL A 989 18.77 -0.23 0.38
N LEU A 990 18.24 0.74 -0.39
CA LEU A 990 19.00 1.91 -0.84
C LEU A 990 19.25 2.94 0.27
N PHE A 991 18.26 3.21 1.13
CA PHE A 991 18.35 4.30 2.11
C PHE A 991 18.64 3.85 3.53
N VAL A 992 18.24 2.63 3.92
CA VAL A 992 18.50 2.11 5.27
C VAL A 992 19.74 1.24 5.26
N SER A 993 19.76 0.21 4.42
CA SER A 993 20.83 -0.79 4.44
C SER A 993 22.17 -0.23 3.97
N VAL A 994 22.22 0.49 2.84
CA VAL A 994 23.47 1.07 2.31
C VAL A 994 24.01 2.17 3.23
N VAL A 995 23.15 3.04 3.74
CA VAL A 995 23.54 4.09 4.69
C VAL A 995 24.02 3.49 6.01
N GLY A 996 23.35 2.44 6.49
CA GLY A 996 23.78 1.68 7.66
C GLY A 996 25.15 1.04 7.48
N VAL A 997 25.44 0.49 6.29
CA VAL A 997 26.77 -0.06 5.96
C VAL A 997 27.83 1.03 6.02
N ARG A 998 27.56 2.22 5.48
CA ARG A 998 28.50 3.34 5.53
C ARG A 998 28.85 3.72 6.97
N TRP A 999 27.84 3.92 7.83
CA TRP A 999 28.06 4.22 9.25
C TRP A 999 28.82 3.10 9.96
N ASN A 1000 28.48 1.85 9.67
CA ASN A 1000 29.18 0.68 10.19
C ASN A 1000 30.66 0.69 9.80
N THR A 1001 30.97 0.92 8.52
CA THR A 1001 32.36 0.94 8.03
C THR A 1001 33.17 2.09 8.61
N VAL A 1002 32.59 3.29 8.73
CA VAL A 1002 33.28 4.46 9.29
C VAL A 1002 33.61 4.23 10.76
N SER A 1003 32.65 3.77 11.56
CA SER A 1003 32.88 3.51 12.98
C SER A 1003 33.91 2.41 13.24
N VAL A 1004 33.92 1.36 12.41
CA VAL A 1004 34.98 0.32 12.49
C VAL A 1004 36.34 0.90 12.09
N ALA A 1005 36.40 1.70 11.02
CA ALA A 1005 37.63 2.33 10.57
C ALA A 1005 38.23 3.29 11.62
N GLU A 1006 37.40 4.04 12.34
CA GLU A 1006 37.84 4.93 13.43
C GLU A 1006 38.53 4.17 14.57
N VAL A 1007 38.01 2.99 14.95
CA VAL A 1007 38.59 2.20 16.06
C VAL A 1007 39.90 1.52 15.67
N PHE A 1008 40.04 1.09 14.43
CA PHE A 1008 41.24 0.41 13.94
C PHE A 1008 42.23 1.32 13.19
N GLY A 1009 41.94 2.62 13.09
CA GLY A 1009 42.83 3.63 12.49
C GLY A 1009 42.94 3.55 10.96
N TRP A 1010 41.87 3.17 10.26
CA TRP A 1010 41.83 3.07 8.78
C TRP A 1010 41.04 4.20 8.11
N SER A 1011 40.56 5.17 8.90
CA SER A 1011 39.72 6.29 8.47
C SER A 1011 40.48 7.37 7.73
#